data_AF-A0A2W2FD63-F1
#
_entry.id   AF-A0A2W2FD63-F1
#
_cell.length_a   1.000
_cell.length_b   1.000
_cell.length_c   1.000
_cell.angle_alpha   90.00
_cell.angle_beta   90.00
_cell.angle_gamma   90.00
#
_symmetry.space_group_name_H-M   'P 1'
#
loop_
_entity.id
_entity.type
_entity.pdbx_description
1 polymer ?
#
loop_
_entity_poly.entity_id
_entity_poly.type
_entity_poly.pdbx_seq_one_letter_code
_entity_poly.pdbx_strand_id
1 'polypeptide(L)'
;MKLVVLHHRHTKPLMVALAVATTLAVSPAVAYADSSRPAPVTGGIPLIDTAEKIGPGIDLQHIKALDQKGWYDAHFLTVDLSNGAVGTDLLTAGPVAFGGPLSVAANKAGAVAGVNGEFFDIGNSNAALGGEVQNGQLIKSADIGGRQHVGVGNDGIAQLVDLTVDATANFAGADHTVLSLNAANGGGVPADGLIAFTSAWGDYSRNRGLGGVNNAEIAEVLVQNGAVVSVTPNGPAGSGTIPDGGFVLVGRGAAATAIRALKPGDPVTLGYGLADDVARTMKFALGHGGTIVTGGQVVGGLDPSIAPRTALGFKDGGRTLVLATWDGPGGTGKGGVGIDKEARDLAAMGVETAVNLDGGGSTTMVARALGENDATVRNVPSDGHERNDPNGVGVFVTKGDGRLHRLLIKPAPGATSADGGLKVFPGLHRSLVAQGVDDHETPVEVDPKSVRWSAHKASVKAGTLAAPDKAHDRIRVDAKAGHEKAQAEVTVLGPVDSVELSSQRLSIADATPENAVTVAVTGRDAQGYTAPIDPQDLSLDYDHGVVDIQPVDGKLKITPLTAAGTILTVTAGGRSAQLPITVGVQTTTLYDFDDDVLARWRNNSTAATTFSVDPDGLRIDFNAMRNVGITATSAARRIPVPGQPLRVRVRIKSSISVPNGLTYLAYNDANGKGGGVYGTALTAGDDYQDATFTLPANTAFPIAISGFQGINTSVAQQKAGTFVLDRIEADVPTSIELPAQPDLRPDPLISDDGALIDGHDAWRFATLSDVQFTADNPALAQVATAAIRRIRQTRPDLIVLNGDVTDRGLPQDLALARQVLTDAGCDLVPVGQEPPENSTPNPEAGSIPCYYVPGNHESYGLNNTQSDLTNFVNEFGQPYRTFDHKGTRFILLASSLGTLRGTAWDQLPMLRQALADAEKDRSVENVLVFAHHPVDDPAESKASQLGDRDEAALIENMLTDFRDSTGKGAAMFGSHAQIADVHRLEGVPYMVLPSSGKDPYGTPDRGGFTGWVHWSVDPRRDAGEQWLEGEVRAFAQSVTLDTPDSLKVNETAQLSGSIVQPEGVSAGTRVVPLRYPMSVAWSGSSDLAIGSGKAAIDAARRKGKVAILDPRTRTLTALNRGTVTVSVTNESMRPYTDDASLAPITTSKTIQVVRGK
;
A
#
# COMPACT_ATOMS: atom_id res chain seq x y z
N MET A 1 -56.27 63.35 -25.98
CA MET A 1 -57.05 64.54 -25.56
C MET A 1 -56.60 64.95 -24.16
N LYS A 2 -56.65 66.25 -23.87
CA LYS A 2 -56.03 66.95 -22.73
C LYS A 2 -56.51 66.53 -21.32
N LEU A 3 -55.56 66.67 -20.38
CA LEU A 3 -55.61 67.24 -19.01
C LEU A 3 -55.99 66.41 -17.76
N VAL A 4 -55.27 66.82 -16.69
CA VAL A 4 -55.51 66.86 -15.23
C VAL A 4 -54.89 65.77 -14.31
N VAL A 5 -54.21 66.31 -13.26
CA VAL A 5 -53.83 65.80 -11.91
C VAL A 5 -52.81 64.63 -11.82
N LEU A 6 -51.79 64.55 -10.95
CA LEU A 6 -51.54 65.09 -9.60
C LEU A 6 -50.02 65.30 -9.33
N HIS A 7 -49.73 66.40 -8.59
CA HIS A 7 -48.70 66.65 -7.56
C HIS A 7 -47.40 65.81 -7.49
N HIS A 8 -46.21 66.44 -7.64
CA HIS A 8 -45.39 67.19 -6.64
C HIS A 8 -44.56 66.27 -5.73
N ARG A 9 -43.26 66.47 -5.42
CA ARG A 9 -42.17 67.43 -5.73
C ARG A 9 -40.87 66.66 -5.37
N HIS A 10 -39.86 66.54 -6.25
CA HIS A 10 -38.55 67.27 -6.21
C HIS A 10 -37.93 67.36 -4.81
N THR A 11 -36.74 66.80 -4.50
CA THR A 11 -35.40 66.82 -5.14
C THR A 11 -34.51 65.81 -4.37
N LYS A 12 -33.45 65.12 -4.84
CA LYS A 12 -32.38 65.32 -5.84
C LYS A 12 -31.59 63.96 -6.00
N PRO A 13 -30.56 63.81 -6.87
CA PRO A 13 -30.60 62.90 -8.03
C PRO A 13 -29.62 61.71 -7.97
N LEU A 14 -29.80 60.71 -8.84
CA LEU A 14 -28.69 59.98 -9.48
C LEU A 14 -29.17 59.28 -10.77
N MET A 15 -28.42 59.45 -11.86
CA MET A 15 -28.51 58.70 -13.12
C MET A 15 -28.22 57.21 -12.85
N VAL A 16 -28.64 56.20 -13.62
CA VAL A 16 -28.61 56.03 -15.07
C VAL A 16 -29.71 55.03 -15.46
N ALA A 17 -30.37 55.28 -16.59
CA ALA A 17 -31.51 54.51 -17.09
C ALA A 17 -31.10 53.24 -17.85
N LEU A 18 -31.90 52.21 -17.59
CA LEU A 18 -32.03 50.92 -18.26
C LEU A 18 -32.56 51.07 -19.70
N ALA A 19 -32.06 50.27 -20.63
CA ALA A 19 -32.84 49.75 -21.76
C ALA A 19 -32.27 48.42 -22.29
N VAL A 20 -32.93 47.35 -21.85
CA VAL A 20 -33.16 46.02 -22.44
C VAL A 20 -32.37 45.65 -23.72
N ALA A 21 -31.53 44.63 -23.59
CA ALA A 21 -31.17 43.71 -24.67
C ALA A 21 -31.44 42.27 -24.20
N THR A 22 -32.24 41.55 -24.97
CA THR A 22 -32.45 40.11 -24.90
C THR A 22 -31.14 39.36 -25.13
N THR A 23 -30.60 38.71 -24.11
CA THR A 23 -29.53 37.71 -24.24
C THR A 23 -30.07 36.32 -23.90
N LEU A 24 -30.07 35.45 -24.91
CA LEU A 24 -30.03 34.00 -24.70
C LEU A 24 -28.80 33.69 -23.85
N ALA A 25 -28.98 33.34 -22.58
CA ALA A 25 -27.93 32.70 -21.80
C ALA A 25 -27.80 31.26 -22.31
N VAL A 26 -26.97 31.07 -23.34
CA VAL A 26 -26.26 29.81 -23.54
C VAL A 26 -25.30 29.73 -22.36
N SER A 27 -25.65 28.92 -21.35
CA SER A 27 -24.68 28.51 -20.34
C SER A 27 -23.50 27.88 -21.08
N PRO A 28 -22.26 28.38 -20.92
CA PRO A 28 -21.12 27.64 -21.38
C PRO A 28 -21.03 26.41 -20.47
N ALA A 29 -21.43 25.26 -20.99
CA ALA A 29 -20.81 24.01 -20.60
C ALA A 29 -19.35 24.11 -21.03
N VAL A 30 -18.52 24.68 -20.16
CA VAL A 30 -17.07 24.57 -20.23
C VAL A 30 -16.65 23.92 -18.93
N ALA A 31 -16.91 22.62 -18.84
CA ALA A 31 -16.12 21.73 -18.01
C ALA A 31 -14.82 21.49 -18.79
N TYR A 32 -13.88 22.41 -18.65
CA TYR A 32 -12.47 22.16 -18.90
C TYR A 32 -11.66 23.01 -17.92
N ALA A 33 -11.30 22.37 -16.82
CA ALA A 33 -10.08 22.63 -16.07
C ALA A 33 -9.61 21.26 -15.58
N ASP A 34 -8.77 20.65 -16.41
CA ASP A 34 -7.90 19.53 -16.08
C ASP A 34 -6.51 20.10 -15.74
N SER A 35 -5.91 19.55 -14.69
CA SER A 35 -4.48 19.31 -14.52
C SER A 35 -4.25 18.55 -13.19
N SER A 36 -4.56 17.25 -13.23
CA SER A 36 -3.90 16.12 -12.51
C SER A 36 -3.73 16.14 -10.97
N ARG A 37 -4.77 16.53 -10.22
CA ARG A 37 -4.86 16.64 -8.73
C ARG A 37 -4.01 17.78 -8.13
N PRO A 38 -4.66 18.84 -7.57
CA PRO A 38 -3.93 19.87 -6.83
C PRO A 38 -3.16 19.24 -5.66
N ALA A 39 -2.05 19.85 -5.24
CA ALA A 39 -1.43 19.46 -3.97
C ALA A 39 -2.51 19.53 -2.88
N PRO A 40 -2.56 18.56 -1.95
CA PRO A 40 -3.52 18.64 -0.87
C PRO A 40 -3.28 19.94 -0.12
N VAL A 41 -4.31 20.49 0.50
CA VAL A 41 -4.21 21.74 1.27
C VAL A 41 -3.08 21.66 2.32
N THR A 42 -2.76 20.44 2.77
CA THR A 42 -1.72 20.07 3.73
C THR A 42 -0.31 19.89 3.13
N GLY A 43 -0.15 20.03 1.80
CA GLY A 43 1.12 19.97 1.08
C GLY A 43 1.61 18.56 0.71
N GLY A 44 2.66 18.47 -0.12
CA GLY A 44 3.20 17.20 -0.61
C GLY A 44 2.62 16.78 -1.97
N ILE A 45 2.94 15.54 -2.36
CA ILE A 45 2.54 14.93 -3.63
C ILE A 45 1.54 13.80 -3.31
N PRO A 46 0.25 13.93 -3.68
CA PRO A 46 -0.77 12.97 -3.29
C PRO A 46 -0.69 11.68 -4.10
N LEU A 47 -0.63 10.54 -3.39
CA LEU A 47 -0.94 9.22 -3.94
C LEU A 47 -2.46 8.98 -3.90
N ILE A 48 -3.08 9.33 -2.77
CA ILE A 48 -4.53 9.31 -2.55
C ILE A 48 -4.96 10.73 -2.15
N ASP A 49 -6.00 11.24 -2.80
CA ASP A 49 -6.73 12.45 -2.40
C ASP A 49 -8.19 12.25 -2.82
N THR A 50 -9.00 11.75 -1.89
CA THR A 50 -10.40 11.42 -2.14
C THR A 50 -11.30 12.12 -1.12
N ALA A 51 -12.51 12.47 -1.56
CA ALA A 51 -13.54 13.06 -0.71
C ALA A 51 -14.82 12.22 -0.79
N GLU A 52 -15.37 11.87 0.36
CA GLU A 52 -16.61 11.13 0.53
C GLU A 52 -17.60 11.96 1.33
N LYS A 53 -18.84 12.07 0.85
CA LYS A 53 -19.92 12.66 1.63
C LYS A 53 -20.50 11.63 2.58
N ILE A 54 -20.53 11.95 3.87
CA ILE A 54 -21.02 11.05 4.94
C ILE A 54 -22.46 11.37 5.33
N GLY A 55 -22.84 12.65 5.24
CA GLY A 55 -24.17 13.13 5.59
C GLY A 55 -24.31 14.64 5.33
N PRO A 56 -25.38 15.27 5.80
CA PRO A 56 -25.71 16.63 5.43
C PRO A 56 -24.72 17.61 6.09
N GLY A 57 -23.81 18.19 5.30
CA GLY A 57 -22.73 19.04 5.82
C GLY A 57 -21.63 18.25 6.55
N ILE A 58 -21.48 16.96 6.25
CA ILE A 58 -20.45 16.09 6.81
C ILE A 58 -19.66 15.46 5.65
N ASP A 59 -18.40 15.84 5.53
CA ASP A 59 -17.50 15.38 4.47
C ASP A 59 -16.23 14.77 5.07
N LEU A 60 -15.83 13.62 4.53
CA LEU A 60 -14.60 12.91 4.88
C LEU A 60 -13.60 13.04 3.73
N GLN A 61 -12.42 13.58 4.00
CA GLN A 61 -11.30 13.59 3.06
C GLN A 61 -10.24 12.58 3.51
N HIS A 62 -9.73 11.77 2.58
CA HIS A 62 -8.58 10.88 2.77
C HIS A 62 -7.42 11.33 1.90
N ILE A 63 -6.30 11.67 2.53
CA ILE A 63 -5.08 12.15 1.90
C ILE A 63 -3.92 11.25 2.29
N LYS A 64 -3.36 10.52 1.34
CA LYS A 64 -2.06 9.86 1.48
C LYS A 64 -1.07 10.53 0.55
N ALA A 65 -0.06 11.19 1.10
CA ALA A 65 0.85 12.00 0.30
C ALA A 65 2.31 11.88 0.77
N LEU A 66 3.21 12.11 -0.17
CA LEU A 66 4.65 12.13 0.04
C LEU A 66 5.15 13.56 0.17
N ASP A 67 5.83 13.86 1.27
CA ASP A 67 6.60 15.09 1.45
C ASP A 67 8.10 14.79 1.63
N GLN A 68 8.91 15.83 1.80
CA GLN A 68 10.36 15.69 1.97
C GLN A 68 10.73 14.83 3.20
N LYS A 69 9.94 14.92 4.29
CA LYS A 69 10.15 14.17 5.54
C LYS A 69 9.65 12.73 5.44
N GLY A 70 8.68 12.45 4.57
CA GLY A 70 8.22 11.09 4.26
C GLY A 70 6.74 11.03 3.89
N TRP A 71 6.19 9.82 3.94
CA TRP A 71 4.75 9.59 3.76
C TRP A 71 3.97 10.04 4.99
N TYR A 72 2.79 10.61 4.75
CA TYR A 72 1.73 10.71 5.73
C TYR A 72 0.42 10.23 5.12
N ASP A 73 -0.43 9.65 5.97
CA ASP A 73 -1.76 9.16 5.60
C ASP A 73 -2.76 9.74 6.61
N ALA A 74 -3.63 10.62 6.13
CA ALA A 74 -4.44 11.50 6.96
C ALA A 74 -5.89 11.47 6.53
N HIS A 75 -6.78 11.54 7.52
CA HIS A 75 -8.22 11.64 7.32
C HIS A 75 -8.74 12.90 8.01
N PHE A 76 -9.60 13.63 7.31
CA PHE A 76 -10.21 14.87 7.81
C PHE A 76 -11.72 14.79 7.68
N LEU A 77 -12.42 14.76 8.80
CA LEU A 77 -13.87 14.83 8.86
C LEU A 77 -14.29 16.27 9.16
N THR A 78 -14.86 16.97 8.18
CA THR A 78 -15.42 18.32 8.33
C THR A 78 -16.91 18.23 8.61
N VAL A 79 -17.37 18.93 9.65
CA VAL A 79 -18.74 18.86 10.17
C VAL A 79 -19.29 20.29 10.33
N ASP A 80 -20.36 20.60 9.59
CA ASP A 80 -21.12 21.84 9.74
C ASP A 80 -22.07 21.75 10.94
N LEU A 81 -21.69 22.38 12.06
CA LEU A 81 -22.50 22.44 13.28
C LEU A 81 -23.65 23.46 13.19
N SER A 82 -23.68 24.30 12.15
CA SER A 82 -24.81 25.21 11.90
C SER A 82 -26.01 24.51 11.27
N ASN A 83 -25.80 23.30 10.73
CA ASN A 83 -26.85 22.47 10.19
C ASN A 83 -27.68 21.83 11.33
N GLY A 84 -28.95 22.19 11.44
CA GLY A 84 -29.84 21.69 12.49
C GLY A 84 -30.10 20.17 12.46
N ALA A 85 -29.73 19.48 11.37
CA ALA A 85 -29.79 18.03 11.29
C ALA A 85 -28.55 17.34 11.89
N VAL A 86 -27.47 18.07 12.13
CA VAL A 86 -26.18 17.56 12.61
C VAL A 86 -26.04 17.82 14.10
N GLY A 87 -25.49 16.85 14.83
CA GLY A 87 -25.13 17.02 16.22
C GLY A 87 -23.85 16.29 16.56
N THR A 88 -23.27 16.62 17.69
CA THR A 88 -22.09 15.96 18.24
C THR A 88 -22.31 15.61 19.71
N ASP A 89 -21.64 14.57 20.19
CA ASP A 89 -21.65 14.16 21.60
C ASP A 89 -20.44 13.25 21.89
N LEU A 90 -20.21 12.96 23.18
CA LEU A 90 -19.20 12.02 23.63
C LEU A 90 -19.63 10.58 23.31
N LEU A 91 -18.76 9.82 22.65
CA LEU A 91 -18.86 8.37 22.56
C LEU A 91 -18.20 7.75 23.78
N THR A 92 -18.82 6.73 24.36
CA THR A 92 -18.24 6.00 25.50
C THR A 92 -18.38 4.50 25.28
N ALA A 93 -17.37 3.74 25.71
CA ALA A 93 -17.40 2.28 25.64
C ALA A 93 -18.35 1.66 26.68
N GLY A 94 -18.75 2.42 27.71
CA GLY A 94 -19.56 1.94 28.81
C GLY A 94 -19.39 2.84 30.05
N PRO A 95 -19.24 2.24 31.26
CA PRO A 95 -18.86 2.97 32.46
C PRO A 95 -17.51 3.68 32.30
N VAL A 96 -17.25 4.68 33.15
CA VAL A 96 -16.06 5.52 33.10
C VAL A 96 -14.74 4.73 33.16
N ALA A 97 -14.65 3.72 34.04
CA ALA A 97 -13.46 2.86 34.15
C ALA A 97 -13.54 1.64 33.22
N PHE A 98 -13.86 1.87 31.94
CA PHE A 98 -13.93 0.86 30.91
C PHE A 98 -13.47 1.43 29.56
N GLY A 99 -12.90 0.59 28.70
CA GLY A 99 -12.49 0.97 27.34
C GLY A 99 -12.89 -0.09 26.32
N GLY A 100 -13.14 0.34 25.08
CA GLY A 100 -13.55 -0.54 23.99
C GLY A 100 -13.31 0.08 22.61
N PRO A 101 -13.46 -0.70 21.53
CA PRO A 101 -13.23 -0.21 20.18
C PRO A 101 -14.18 0.95 19.82
N LEU A 102 -13.65 1.96 19.13
CA LEU A 102 -14.43 3.15 18.75
C LEU A 102 -15.61 2.79 17.84
N SER A 103 -15.42 1.87 16.89
CA SER A 103 -16.49 1.42 15.99
C SER A 103 -17.69 0.84 16.74
N VAL A 104 -17.45 0.10 17.82
CA VAL A 104 -18.50 -0.47 18.67
C VAL A 104 -19.24 0.63 19.42
N ALA A 105 -18.52 1.59 20.00
CA ALA A 105 -19.11 2.72 20.70
C ALA A 105 -19.95 3.61 19.76
N ALA A 106 -19.43 3.92 18.57
CA ALA A 106 -20.11 4.71 17.56
C ALA A 106 -21.43 4.05 17.10
N ASN A 107 -21.38 2.77 16.73
CA ASN A 107 -22.57 2.05 16.26
C ASN A 107 -23.61 1.85 17.37
N LYS A 108 -23.17 1.58 18.61
CA LYS A 108 -24.06 1.50 19.78
C LYS A 108 -24.78 2.83 20.04
N ALA A 109 -24.10 3.95 19.85
CA ALA A 109 -24.68 5.28 20.02
C ALA A 109 -25.53 5.74 18.82
N GLY A 110 -25.39 5.10 17.66
CA GLY A 110 -25.99 5.55 16.40
C GLY A 110 -25.26 6.74 15.77
N ALA A 111 -23.97 6.90 16.05
CA ALA A 111 -23.12 7.90 15.41
C ALA A 111 -22.83 7.53 13.96
N VAL A 112 -22.80 8.53 13.09
CA VAL A 112 -22.50 8.36 11.65
C VAL A 112 -21.00 8.43 11.39
N ALA A 113 -20.24 9.07 12.29
CA ALA A 113 -18.79 9.15 12.25
C ALA A 113 -18.23 9.52 13.62
N GLY A 114 -16.92 9.40 13.79
CA GLY A 114 -16.23 9.86 14.99
C GLY A 114 -14.75 9.55 15.00
N VAL A 115 -14.05 10.08 16.00
CA VAL A 115 -12.64 9.78 16.30
C VAL A 115 -12.47 9.40 17.77
N ASN A 116 -11.35 8.76 18.11
CA ASN A 116 -10.99 8.49 19.50
C ASN A 116 -10.82 9.81 20.29
N GLY A 117 -10.94 9.71 21.60
CA GLY A 117 -10.97 10.86 22.49
C GLY A 117 -9.63 11.15 23.14
N GLU A 118 -9.67 11.42 24.44
CA GLU A 118 -8.55 11.98 25.18
C GLU A 118 -7.62 10.94 25.82
N PHE A 119 -6.53 11.42 26.42
CA PHE A 119 -5.57 10.58 27.15
C PHE A 119 -6.22 9.89 28.35
N PHE A 120 -5.78 8.68 28.66
CA PHE A 120 -6.40 7.85 29.68
C PHE A 120 -5.39 7.03 30.51
N ASP A 121 -5.85 6.46 31.62
CA ASP A 121 -5.08 5.59 32.52
C ASP A 121 -4.91 4.18 31.92
N ILE A 122 -4.18 4.14 30.80
CA ILE A 122 -3.95 2.96 29.97
C ILE A 122 -3.30 1.81 30.75
N GLY A 123 -3.78 0.59 30.51
CA GLY A 123 -3.30 -0.62 31.19
C GLY A 123 -3.72 -0.74 32.66
N ASN A 124 -4.61 0.16 33.13
CA ASN A 124 -5.13 0.17 34.49
C ASN A 124 -6.66 0.32 34.46
N SER A 125 -7.19 1.48 34.90
CA SER A 125 -8.65 1.71 34.94
C SER A 125 -9.27 1.94 33.58
N ASN A 126 -8.44 2.26 32.57
CA ASN A 126 -8.86 2.80 31.27
C ASN A 126 -9.64 4.12 31.33
N ALA A 127 -9.91 4.70 32.50
CA ALA A 127 -10.64 5.96 32.59
C ALA A 127 -9.84 7.12 31.97
N ALA A 128 -10.55 8.01 31.28
CA ALA A 128 -10.00 9.25 30.76
C ALA A 128 -9.35 10.09 31.87
N LEU A 129 -8.35 10.90 31.55
CA LEU A 129 -7.67 11.73 32.54
C LEU A 129 -8.39 13.07 32.77
N GLY A 130 -9.10 13.58 31.77
CA GLY A 130 -9.88 14.80 31.80
C GLY A 130 -11.28 14.61 32.38
N GLY A 131 -12.09 15.65 32.22
CA GLY A 131 -13.48 15.67 32.65
C GLY A 131 -14.37 15.32 31.48
N GLU A 132 -15.50 14.66 31.75
CA GLU A 132 -16.44 14.19 30.74
C GLU A 132 -17.81 14.83 30.97
N VAL A 133 -18.25 15.59 29.98
CA VAL A 133 -19.64 16.00 29.83
C VAL A 133 -20.23 15.22 28.67
N GLN A 134 -21.36 14.55 28.90
CA GLN A 134 -22.12 13.82 27.88
C GLN A 134 -23.59 14.19 27.98
N ASN A 135 -24.23 14.48 26.84
CA ASN A 135 -25.64 14.92 26.80
C ASN A 135 -25.98 16.03 27.83
N GLY A 136 -25.08 17.00 28.00
CA GLY A 136 -25.23 18.12 28.94
C GLY A 136 -25.03 17.78 30.42
N GLN A 137 -24.59 16.57 30.76
CA GLN A 137 -24.41 16.12 32.13
C GLN A 137 -22.94 15.85 32.44
N LEU A 138 -22.47 16.32 33.61
CA LEU A 138 -21.16 15.97 34.13
C LEU A 138 -21.15 14.51 34.60
N ILE A 139 -20.40 13.67 33.89
CA ILE A 139 -20.23 12.24 34.20
C ILE A 139 -19.00 12.03 35.09
N LYS A 140 -17.94 12.79 34.82
CA LYS A 140 -16.63 12.67 35.49
C LYS A 140 -15.93 14.02 35.56
N SER A 141 -15.25 14.31 36.67
CA SER A 141 -14.31 15.44 36.77
C SER A 141 -12.94 15.07 36.18
N ALA A 142 -12.09 16.06 35.89
CA ALA A 142 -10.68 15.79 35.65
C ALA A 142 -10.02 15.10 36.86
N ASP A 143 -8.95 14.35 36.61
CA ASP A 143 -8.05 13.88 37.65
C ASP A 143 -7.46 15.07 38.42
N ILE A 144 -7.13 14.86 39.70
CA ILE A 144 -6.53 15.88 40.56
C ILE A 144 -5.22 16.38 39.92
N GLY A 145 -5.12 17.70 39.75
CA GLY A 145 -4.06 18.34 38.96
C GLY A 145 -4.59 19.01 37.67
N GLY A 146 -5.78 18.60 37.22
CA GLY A 146 -6.52 19.23 36.13
C GLY A 146 -6.00 18.91 34.74
N ARG A 147 -6.88 19.12 33.75
CA ARG A 147 -6.58 19.15 32.32
C ARG A 147 -7.38 20.29 31.70
N GLN A 148 -6.97 20.75 30.52
CA GLN A 148 -7.79 21.65 29.71
C GLN A 148 -8.78 20.83 28.88
N HIS A 149 -9.90 21.43 28.51
CA HIS A 149 -11.00 20.74 27.84
C HIS A 149 -11.45 21.48 26.59
N VAL A 150 -12.07 20.72 25.69
CA VAL A 150 -12.71 21.20 24.47
C VAL A 150 -14.05 20.50 24.31
N GLY A 151 -15.00 21.12 23.63
CA GLY A 151 -16.28 20.49 23.36
C GLY A 151 -17.18 21.34 22.47
N VAL A 152 -18.44 20.94 22.35
CA VAL A 152 -19.48 21.68 21.63
C VAL A 152 -20.64 22.00 22.57
N GLY A 153 -21.08 23.26 22.55
CA GLY A 153 -22.24 23.77 23.27
C GLY A 153 -23.57 23.21 22.74
N ASN A 154 -24.64 23.35 23.54
CA ASN A 154 -25.99 23.05 23.06
C ASN A 154 -26.46 23.96 21.90
N ASP A 155 -25.76 25.07 21.67
CA ASP A 155 -25.95 26.01 20.56
C ASP A 155 -25.18 25.63 19.27
N GLY A 156 -24.46 24.50 19.29
CA GLY A 156 -23.67 24.05 18.15
C GLY A 156 -22.35 24.79 17.98
N ILE A 157 -21.82 25.44 19.02
CA ILE A 157 -20.54 26.14 18.96
C ILE A 157 -19.44 25.31 19.63
N ALA A 158 -18.40 24.98 18.85
CA ALA A 158 -17.17 24.38 19.35
C ALA A 158 -16.28 25.42 20.05
N GLN A 159 -15.78 25.10 21.23
CA GLN A 159 -14.92 26.01 22.01
C GLN A 159 -14.07 25.27 23.05
N LEU A 160 -12.97 25.92 23.50
CA LEU A 160 -12.24 25.51 24.69
C LEU A 160 -13.08 25.85 25.94
N VAL A 161 -13.01 25.00 26.96
CA VAL A 161 -13.84 25.12 28.16
C VAL A 161 -13.08 24.70 29.42
N ASP A 162 -13.47 25.24 30.58
CA ASP A 162 -12.95 24.89 31.89
C ASP A 162 -13.96 23.99 32.63
N LEU A 163 -13.67 22.70 32.75
CA LEU A 163 -14.52 21.76 33.48
C LEU A 163 -14.17 21.64 34.97
N THR A 164 -13.72 22.72 35.61
CA THR A 164 -13.55 22.77 37.06
C THR A 164 -14.86 22.40 37.75
N VAL A 165 -14.78 21.45 38.69
CA VAL A 165 -15.93 20.91 39.41
C VAL A 165 -15.97 21.46 40.83
N ASP A 166 -17.10 22.03 41.21
CA ASP A 166 -17.44 22.33 42.59
C ASP A 166 -18.19 21.14 43.18
N ALA A 167 -17.53 20.34 44.03
CA ALA A 167 -18.12 19.17 44.67
C ALA A 167 -17.97 19.21 46.19
N THR A 168 -19.07 18.91 46.89
CA THR A 168 -19.14 18.91 48.35
C THR A 168 -19.96 17.72 48.84
N ALA A 169 -19.43 17.01 49.82
CA ALA A 169 -20.17 16.01 50.57
C ALA A 169 -20.58 16.59 51.94
N ASN A 170 -21.86 16.49 52.29
CA ASN A 170 -22.37 16.93 53.59
C ASN A 170 -22.54 15.73 54.52
N PHE A 171 -21.83 15.72 55.65
CA PHE A 171 -21.91 14.69 56.68
C PHE A 171 -22.75 15.25 57.83
N ALA A 172 -24.03 14.88 57.90
CA ALA A 172 -24.94 15.29 58.96
C ALA A 172 -24.91 16.80 59.30
N GLY A 173 -24.82 17.66 58.26
CA GLY A 173 -24.80 19.11 58.38
C GLY A 173 -23.41 19.77 58.26
N ALA A 174 -22.32 19.01 58.19
CA ALA A 174 -20.98 19.52 57.98
C ALA A 174 -20.48 19.28 56.55
N ASP A 175 -20.02 20.34 55.89
CA ASP A 175 -19.53 20.26 54.50
C ASP A 175 -18.06 19.81 54.43
N HIS A 176 -17.78 18.91 53.50
CA HIS A 176 -16.46 18.40 53.16
C HIS A 176 -16.22 18.57 51.66
N THR A 177 -15.14 19.24 51.29
CA THR A 177 -14.74 19.39 49.88
C THR A 177 -14.40 18.04 49.28
N VAL A 178 -14.96 17.76 48.10
CA VAL A 178 -14.66 16.57 47.30
C VAL A 178 -13.75 17.00 46.15
N LEU A 179 -12.58 16.37 46.04
CA LEU A 179 -11.53 16.79 45.10
C LEU A 179 -11.74 16.28 43.68
N SER A 180 -12.48 15.19 43.50
CA SER A 180 -12.78 14.64 42.18
C SER A 180 -14.00 13.71 42.23
N LEU A 181 -14.62 13.53 41.07
CA LEU A 181 -15.79 12.70 40.82
C LEU A 181 -15.46 11.69 39.71
N ASN A 182 -15.63 10.40 40.00
CA ASN A 182 -15.39 9.30 39.04
C ASN A 182 -13.99 9.33 38.39
N ALA A 183 -12.98 9.75 39.14
CA ALA A 183 -11.62 9.90 38.63
C ALA A 183 -10.68 8.83 39.17
N ALA A 184 -9.82 8.29 38.31
CA ALA A 184 -8.82 7.29 38.69
C ALA A 184 -7.74 7.88 39.58
N ASN A 185 -7.40 9.16 39.36
CA ASN A 185 -6.38 9.92 40.08
C ASN A 185 -5.03 9.21 40.08
N GLY A 186 -4.56 8.77 38.91
CA GLY A 186 -3.32 8.00 38.78
C GLY A 186 -2.07 8.70 39.33
N GLY A 187 -2.09 10.04 39.37
CA GLY A 187 -1.04 10.87 40.00
C GLY A 187 -1.06 10.90 41.53
N GLY A 188 -2.10 10.33 42.16
CA GLY A 188 -2.26 10.22 43.61
C GLY A 188 -3.28 11.20 44.19
N VAL A 189 -3.98 10.76 45.23
CA VAL A 189 -4.86 11.61 46.05
C VAL A 189 -4.02 12.29 47.13
N PRO A 190 -4.04 13.63 47.29
CA PRO A 190 -3.25 14.32 48.30
C PRO A 190 -3.63 13.91 49.72
N ALA A 191 -2.73 14.14 50.68
CA ALA A 191 -3.04 13.93 52.10
C ALA A 191 -4.33 14.69 52.48
N ASP A 192 -5.12 14.08 53.36
CA ASP A 192 -6.39 14.62 53.84
C ASP A 192 -7.50 14.78 52.78
N GLY A 193 -7.28 14.28 51.55
CA GLY A 193 -8.23 14.39 50.44
C GLY A 193 -9.43 13.44 50.52
N LEU A 194 -10.57 13.91 50.01
CA LEU A 194 -11.82 13.17 49.85
C LEU A 194 -12.18 13.11 48.36
N ILE A 195 -12.50 11.92 47.84
CA ILE A 195 -12.92 11.71 46.44
C ILE A 195 -14.23 10.94 46.38
N ALA A 196 -14.99 11.10 45.29
CA ALA A 196 -16.30 10.50 45.11
C ALA A 196 -16.39 9.63 43.85
N PHE A 197 -17.16 8.54 43.95
CA PHE A 197 -17.53 7.66 42.85
C PHE A 197 -19.04 7.46 42.83
N THR A 198 -19.67 7.49 41.67
CA THR A 198 -21.10 7.22 41.46
C THR A 198 -21.27 5.94 40.65
N SER A 199 -22.52 5.56 40.33
CA SER A 199 -22.81 4.40 39.46
C SER A 199 -22.13 4.46 38.09
N ALA A 200 -21.73 5.66 37.62
CA ALA A 200 -21.00 5.83 36.36
C ALA A 200 -19.58 5.23 36.38
N TRP A 201 -18.97 5.00 37.55
CA TRP A 201 -17.58 4.53 37.65
C TRP A 201 -17.35 3.14 37.00
N GLY A 202 -18.29 2.21 37.19
CA GLY A 202 -18.09 0.79 36.85
C GLY A 202 -17.60 -0.04 38.04
N ASP A 203 -16.93 -1.15 37.75
CA ASP A 203 -16.52 -2.15 38.76
C ASP A 203 -15.02 -2.12 39.12
N TYR A 204 -14.23 -1.30 38.41
CA TYR A 204 -12.80 -1.16 38.67
C TYR A 204 -12.51 -0.66 40.10
N SER A 205 -11.34 -1.01 40.63
CA SER A 205 -10.95 -0.61 41.99
C SER A 205 -10.87 0.90 42.14
N ARG A 206 -11.52 1.42 43.18
CA ARG A 206 -11.47 2.83 43.61
C ARG A 206 -10.17 3.18 44.34
N ASN A 207 -9.25 2.22 44.49
CA ASN A 207 -7.99 2.40 45.19
C ASN A 207 -6.84 2.91 44.29
N ARG A 208 -7.08 3.12 42.99
CA ARG A 208 -6.04 3.50 42.00
C ARG A 208 -5.18 4.69 42.44
N GLY A 209 -5.80 5.81 42.81
CA GLY A 209 -5.10 7.00 43.28
C GLY A 209 -4.56 6.93 44.72
N LEU A 210 -4.69 5.81 45.40
CA LEU A 210 -4.21 5.59 46.78
C LEU A 210 -3.07 4.56 46.83
N GLY A 211 -2.49 4.21 45.68
CA GLY A 211 -1.31 3.34 45.62
C GLY A 211 -0.17 3.86 46.49
N GLY A 212 0.38 2.99 47.35
CA GLY A 212 1.47 3.34 48.27
C GLY A 212 1.03 4.08 49.54
N VAL A 213 -0.25 4.41 49.72
CA VAL A 213 -0.79 4.94 50.98
C VAL A 213 -1.04 3.79 51.95
N ASN A 214 -0.73 3.98 53.23
CA ASN A 214 -0.99 2.96 54.26
C ASN A 214 -2.50 2.72 54.38
N ASN A 215 -2.94 1.47 54.35
CA ASN A 215 -4.36 1.10 54.48
C ASN A 215 -5.03 1.69 55.73
N ALA A 216 -4.29 1.88 56.83
CA ALA A 216 -4.80 2.53 58.04
C ALA A 216 -5.13 4.03 57.84
N GLU A 217 -4.68 4.65 56.76
CA GLU A 217 -4.97 6.05 56.41
C GLU A 217 -6.14 6.18 55.42
N ILE A 218 -6.74 5.07 54.98
CA ILE A 218 -7.82 5.05 53.99
C ILE A 218 -9.11 4.59 54.66
N ALA A 219 -10.23 5.23 54.33
CA ALA A 219 -11.57 4.74 54.66
C ALA A 219 -12.54 5.01 53.50
N GLU A 220 -13.53 4.13 53.35
CA GLU A 220 -14.55 4.21 52.30
C GLU A 220 -15.95 4.16 52.93
N VAL A 221 -16.91 4.90 52.39
CA VAL A 221 -18.32 4.82 52.76
C VAL A 221 -19.20 4.70 51.54
N LEU A 222 -20.11 3.72 51.55
CA LEU A 222 -21.19 3.57 50.57
C LEU A 222 -22.44 4.26 51.11
N VAL A 223 -23.01 5.15 50.31
CA VAL A 223 -24.25 5.87 50.59
C VAL A 223 -25.26 5.51 49.50
N GLN A 224 -26.49 5.24 49.90
CA GLN A 224 -27.59 4.98 48.97
C GLN A 224 -28.84 5.71 49.44
N ASN A 225 -29.52 6.40 48.52
CA ASN A 225 -30.73 7.17 48.83
C ASN A 225 -30.53 8.19 49.99
N GLY A 226 -29.35 8.79 50.08
CA GLY A 226 -29.01 9.81 51.09
C GLY A 226 -28.65 9.28 52.48
N ALA A 227 -28.56 7.95 52.66
CA ALA A 227 -28.20 7.33 53.93
C ALA A 227 -26.99 6.38 53.78
N VAL A 228 -26.12 6.36 54.80
CA VAL A 228 -24.98 5.44 54.84
C VAL A 228 -25.46 3.99 54.87
N VAL A 229 -24.96 3.17 53.96
CA VAL A 229 -25.20 1.72 53.91
C VAL A 229 -24.09 0.97 54.65
N SER A 230 -22.84 1.31 54.36
CA SER A 230 -21.68 0.65 54.97
C SER A 230 -20.47 1.57 55.02
N VAL A 231 -19.66 1.42 56.08
CA VAL A 231 -18.36 2.08 56.25
C VAL A 231 -17.29 1.00 56.30
N THR A 232 -16.28 1.14 55.43
CA THR A 232 -15.07 0.33 55.41
C THR A 232 -13.95 1.14 56.08
N PRO A 233 -13.57 0.82 57.34
CA PRO A 233 -12.76 1.71 58.15
C PRO A 233 -11.27 1.71 57.81
N ASN A 234 -10.77 0.73 57.04
CA ASN A 234 -9.39 0.64 56.61
C ASN A 234 -9.34 0.21 55.15
N GLY A 235 -8.35 0.71 54.41
CA GLY A 235 -8.11 0.37 53.03
C GLY A 235 -7.60 -1.07 52.80
N PRO A 236 -7.36 -1.45 51.53
CA PRO A 236 -7.53 -0.62 50.33
C PRO A 236 -9.01 -0.26 50.08
N ALA A 237 -9.25 0.81 49.33
CA ALA A 237 -10.60 1.13 48.87
C ALA A 237 -11.15 0.00 47.99
N GLY A 238 -12.48 -0.14 47.97
CA GLY A 238 -13.14 -1.28 47.36
C GLY A 238 -13.13 -1.28 45.84
N SER A 239 -13.72 -2.33 45.28
CA SER A 239 -14.08 -2.46 43.86
C SER A 239 -15.57 -2.81 43.76
N GLY A 240 -16.06 -3.08 42.54
CA GLY A 240 -17.44 -3.47 42.28
C GLY A 240 -18.36 -2.29 41.98
N THR A 241 -19.49 -2.61 41.36
CA THR A 241 -20.48 -1.65 40.87
C THR A 241 -21.14 -0.89 42.02
N ILE A 242 -21.42 0.39 41.77
CA ILE A 242 -22.17 1.24 42.68
C ILE A 242 -23.63 1.24 42.22
N PRO A 243 -24.62 0.93 43.09
CA PRO A 243 -26.02 0.94 42.70
C PRO A 243 -26.51 2.31 42.21
N ASP A 244 -27.50 2.31 41.32
CA ASP A 244 -28.17 3.55 40.89
C ASP A 244 -28.70 4.34 42.08
N GLY A 245 -28.52 5.67 42.04
CA GLY A 245 -28.86 6.57 43.15
C GLY A 245 -27.94 6.43 44.37
N GLY A 246 -26.87 5.63 44.28
CA GLY A 246 -25.82 5.51 45.28
C GLY A 246 -24.52 6.19 44.86
N PHE A 247 -23.67 6.46 45.85
CA PHE A 247 -22.31 6.93 45.66
C PHE A 247 -21.39 6.40 46.76
N VAL A 248 -20.11 6.36 46.46
CA VAL A 248 -19.05 5.98 47.38
C VAL A 248 -18.12 7.16 47.59
N LEU A 249 -17.79 7.45 48.84
CA LEU A 249 -16.73 8.41 49.18
C LEU A 249 -15.52 7.65 49.71
N VAL A 250 -14.34 8.02 49.22
CA VAL A 250 -13.06 7.47 49.68
C VAL A 250 -12.22 8.61 50.22
N GLY A 251 -11.80 8.49 51.48
CA GLY A 251 -10.99 9.49 52.16
C GLY A 251 -9.59 8.98 52.45
N ARG A 252 -8.61 9.90 52.42
CA ARG A 252 -7.25 9.74 52.93
C ARG A 252 -7.06 10.61 54.17
N GLY A 253 -6.31 10.16 55.17
CA GLY A 253 -5.92 10.98 56.34
C GLY A 253 -7.11 11.52 57.14
N ALA A 254 -7.23 12.85 57.25
CA ALA A 254 -8.33 13.51 57.94
C ALA A 254 -9.71 13.17 57.33
N ALA A 255 -9.83 13.08 56.00
CA ALA A 255 -11.06 12.66 55.34
C ALA A 255 -11.44 11.21 55.69
N ALA A 256 -10.46 10.30 55.79
CA ALA A 256 -10.69 8.93 56.25
C ALA A 256 -11.19 8.91 57.70
N THR A 257 -10.66 9.79 58.55
CA THR A 257 -11.08 9.94 59.95
C THR A 257 -12.53 10.42 60.04
N ALA A 258 -12.94 11.37 59.19
CA ALA A 258 -14.33 11.83 59.10
C ALA A 258 -15.27 10.70 58.66
N ILE A 259 -14.89 9.91 57.64
CA ILE A 259 -15.67 8.76 57.17
C ILE A 259 -15.89 7.72 58.29
N ARG A 260 -14.86 7.41 59.10
CA ARG A 260 -14.96 6.43 60.20
C ARG A 260 -15.95 6.82 61.29
N ALA A 261 -16.29 8.10 61.40
CA ALA A 261 -17.26 8.58 62.39
C ALA A 261 -18.70 8.27 61.98
N LEU A 262 -18.95 7.98 60.70
CA LEU A 262 -20.28 7.66 60.16
C LEU A 262 -20.73 6.26 60.55
N LYS A 263 -22.04 6.08 60.63
CA LYS A 263 -22.72 4.82 60.93
C LYS A 263 -23.82 4.54 59.90
N PRO A 264 -24.16 3.26 59.65
CA PRO A 264 -25.32 2.92 58.84
C PRO A 264 -26.58 3.68 59.28
N GLY A 265 -27.24 4.33 58.33
CA GLY A 265 -28.40 5.20 58.54
C GLY A 265 -28.10 6.70 58.71
N ASP A 266 -26.84 7.11 58.88
CA ASP A 266 -26.49 8.53 58.98
C ASP A 266 -26.78 9.26 57.65
N PRO A 267 -27.29 10.51 57.68
CA PRO A 267 -27.57 11.27 56.47
C PRO A 267 -26.27 11.80 55.85
N VAL A 268 -26.04 11.42 54.59
CA VAL A 268 -24.92 11.90 53.78
C VAL A 268 -25.42 12.26 52.38
N THR A 269 -25.11 13.45 51.91
CA THR A 269 -25.45 13.90 50.55
C THR A 269 -24.21 14.34 49.81
N LEU A 270 -24.18 14.09 48.50
CA LEU A 270 -23.14 14.56 47.60
C LEU A 270 -23.77 15.54 46.61
N GLY A 271 -23.27 16.78 46.59
CA GLY A 271 -23.61 17.79 45.60
C GLY A 271 -22.38 18.06 44.72
N TYR A 272 -22.57 18.09 43.40
CA TYR A 272 -21.52 18.46 42.46
C TYR A 272 -22.10 19.18 41.24
N GLY A 273 -21.29 20.04 40.63
CA GLY A 273 -21.59 20.71 39.39
C GLY A 273 -20.36 21.38 38.79
N LEU A 274 -20.50 21.86 37.56
CA LEU A 274 -19.46 22.65 36.91
C LEU A 274 -19.44 24.06 37.49
N ALA A 275 -18.26 24.57 37.80
CA ALA A 275 -18.06 25.90 38.38
C ALA A 275 -18.31 27.01 37.34
N ASP A 276 -17.85 26.79 36.10
CA ASP A 276 -17.95 27.74 35.00
C ASP A 276 -19.32 27.71 34.31
N ASP A 277 -19.84 28.89 33.94
CA ASP A 277 -21.18 29.02 33.34
C ASP A 277 -21.20 28.53 31.87
N VAL A 278 -20.10 28.66 31.13
CA VAL A 278 -19.99 28.11 29.76
C VAL A 278 -19.94 26.59 29.82
N ALA A 279 -19.19 26.03 30.77
CA ALA A 279 -19.13 24.59 31.00
C ALA A 279 -20.52 23.97 31.23
N ARG A 280 -21.43 24.68 31.92
CA ARG A 280 -22.82 24.23 32.15
C ARG A 280 -23.68 24.20 30.89
N THR A 281 -23.30 24.89 29.81
CA THR A 281 -24.05 24.89 28.54
C THR A 281 -23.47 23.91 27.52
N MET A 282 -22.37 23.23 27.84
CA MET A 282 -21.75 22.24 26.96
C MET A 282 -22.68 21.05 26.76
N LYS A 283 -22.86 20.63 25.51
CA LYS A 283 -23.55 19.38 25.19
C LYS A 283 -22.62 18.20 25.45
N PHE A 284 -21.38 18.32 25.02
CA PHE A 284 -20.31 17.42 25.43
C PHE A 284 -19.00 18.19 25.59
N ALA A 285 -18.10 17.65 26.40
CA ALA A 285 -16.74 18.14 26.55
C ALA A 285 -15.85 17.00 27.06
N LEU A 286 -14.59 17.02 26.61
CA LEU A 286 -13.54 16.08 27.00
C LEU A 286 -12.21 16.83 27.17
N GLY A 287 -11.26 16.21 27.86
CA GLY A 287 -9.90 16.73 27.98
C GLY A 287 -9.11 16.69 26.67
N HIS A 288 -7.97 17.36 26.63
CA HIS A 288 -7.02 17.28 25.50
C HIS A 288 -5.55 17.31 25.98
N GLY A 289 -4.62 17.09 25.04
CA GLY A 289 -3.17 17.07 25.27
C GLY A 289 -2.47 18.43 25.16
N GLY A 290 -3.21 19.47 24.75
CA GLY A 290 -2.71 20.83 24.56
C GLY A 290 -3.30 21.49 23.31
N THR A 291 -3.35 22.82 23.32
CA THR A 291 -3.76 23.63 22.16
C THR A 291 -2.59 23.79 21.19
N ILE A 292 -2.84 23.51 19.91
CA ILE A 292 -1.80 23.44 18.87
C ILE A 292 -1.98 24.48 17.77
N VAL A 293 -3.20 25.02 17.62
CA VAL A 293 -3.51 26.17 16.75
C VAL A 293 -4.34 27.16 17.55
N THR A 294 -4.02 28.45 17.44
CA THR A 294 -4.77 29.56 18.06
C THR A 294 -4.83 30.74 17.11
N GLY A 295 -6.03 31.28 16.84
CA GLY A 295 -6.23 32.39 15.91
C GLY A 295 -5.77 32.09 14.48
N GLY A 296 -5.88 30.82 14.05
CA GLY A 296 -5.40 30.37 12.75
C GLY A 296 -3.87 30.28 12.63
N GLN A 297 -3.14 30.40 13.74
CA GLN A 297 -1.68 30.33 13.78
C GLN A 297 -1.21 29.11 14.59
N VAL A 298 -0.18 28.44 14.09
CA VAL A 298 0.45 27.30 14.77
C VAL A 298 1.15 27.78 16.05
N VAL A 299 0.91 27.08 17.16
CA VAL A 299 1.58 27.35 18.44
C VAL A 299 3.08 27.00 18.33
N GLY A 300 3.94 27.81 18.94
CA GLY A 300 5.39 27.58 18.91
C GLY A 300 5.84 26.45 19.84
N GLY A 301 6.93 25.75 19.49
CA GLY A 301 7.55 24.75 20.35
C GLY A 301 6.85 23.40 20.43
N LEU A 302 6.00 23.08 19.45
CA LEU A 302 5.31 21.79 19.35
C LEU A 302 6.29 20.63 19.09
N ASP A 303 5.96 19.46 19.64
CA ASP A 303 6.78 18.26 19.54
C ASP A 303 6.84 17.72 18.09
N PRO A 304 8.04 17.64 17.48
CA PRO A 304 8.21 17.11 16.13
C PRO A 304 8.30 15.57 16.08
N SER A 305 8.17 14.86 17.20
CA SER A 305 8.27 13.40 17.25
C SER A 305 7.19 12.73 16.40
N ILE A 306 7.57 11.76 15.57
CA ILE A 306 6.65 11.07 14.65
C ILE A 306 5.83 10.03 15.41
N ALA A 307 4.50 10.16 15.38
CA ALA A 307 3.56 9.17 15.88
C ALA A 307 2.24 9.22 15.09
N PRO A 308 1.37 8.20 15.22
CA PRO A 308 -0.05 8.38 14.89
C PRO A 308 -0.67 9.49 15.76
N ARG A 309 -1.52 10.33 15.16
CA ARG A 309 -2.10 11.51 15.82
C ARG A 309 -3.61 11.59 15.62
N THR A 310 -4.32 12.13 16.60
CA THR A 310 -5.73 12.50 16.50
C THR A 310 -5.89 13.94 16.97
N ALA A 311 -6.71 14.72 16.27
CA ALA A 311 -6.92 16.14 16.55
C ALA A 311 -8.39 16.54 16.50
N LEU A 312 -8.71 17.59 17.24
CA LEU A 312 -9.98 18.31 17.15
C LEU A 312 -9.70 19.78 16.90
N GLY A 313 -10.21 20.29 15.77
CA GLY A 313 -10.12 21.68 15.37
C GLY A 313 -11.49 22.29 15.08
N PHE A 314 -11.59 23.61 15.16
CA PHE A 314 -12.78 24.33 14.75
C PHE A 314 -12.47 25.69 14.11
N LYS A 315 -13.37 26.16 13.27
CA LYS A 315 -13.30 27.44 12.54
C LYS A 315 -14.68 28.06 12.38
N ASP A 316 -14.74 29.21 11.70
CA ASP A 316 -15.95 29.96 11.44
C ASP A 316 -16.66 30.36 12.76
N GLY A 317 -15.86 30.76 13.76
CA GLY A 317 -16.36 31.06 15.10
C GLY A 317 -16.91 29.84 15.85
N GLY A 318 -16.37 28.65 15.58
CA GLY A 318 -16.78 27.39 16.21
C GLY A 318 -17.96 26.68 15.56
N ARG A 319 -18.44 27.17 14.41
CA ARG A 319 -19.57 26.57 13.67
C ARG A 319 -19.18 25.43 12.76
N THR A 320 -17.90 25.28 12.46
CA THR A 320 -17.36 24.17 11.67
C THR A 320 -16.37 23.40 12.53
N LEU A 321 -16.63 22.11 12.75
CA LEU A 321 -15.74 21.20 13.45
C LEU A 321 -14.92 20.39 12.44
N VAL A 322 -13.64 20.15 12.74
CA VAL A 322 -12.73 19.31 11.97
C VAL A 322 -12.14 18.28 12.91
N LEU A 323 -12.46 17.00 12.70
CA LEU A 323 -11.85 15.87 13.39
C LEU A 323 -10.83 15.25 12.44
N ALA A 324 -9.60 15.06 12.90
CA ALA A 324 -8.52 14.61 12.03
C ALA A 324 -7.71 13.48 12.65
N THR A 325 -7.25 12.55 11.81
CA THR A 325 -6.35 11.48 12.21
C THR A 325 -5.19 11.37 11.22
N TRP A 326 -4.00 11.07 11.72
CA TRP A 326 -2.83 10.72 10.93
C TRP A 326 -2.36 9.34 11.35
N ASP A 327 -2.30 8.40 10.41
CA ASP A 327 -1.78 7.07 10.66
C ASP A 327 -0.26 7.11 10.81
N GLY A 328 0.28 6.14 11.54
CA GLY A 328 1.70 6.09 11.84
C GLY A 328 2.27 4.69 12.03
N PRO A 329 3.57 4.60 12.39
CA PRO A 329 4.32 3.34 12.39
C PRO A 329 3.64 2.28 13.26
N GLY A 330 3.56 1.04 12.73
CA GLY A 330 2.76 -0.04 13.32
C GLY A 330 2.00 -0.79 12.23
N GLY A 331 0.66 -0.73 12.25
CA GLY A 331 -0.23 -1.35 11.25
C GLY A 331 0.09 -1.02 9.78
N THR A 332 0.62 0.16 9.49
CA THR A 332 1.06 0.57 8.14
C THR A 332 2.54 0.25 7.85
N GLY A 333 3.34 -0.07 8.87
CA GLY A 333 4.79 -0.23 8.78
C GLY A 333 5.61 1.06 8.56
N LYS A 334 4.97 2.20 8.29
CA LYS A 334 5.59 3.51 7.96
C LYS A 334 4.63 4.69 8.19
N GLY A 335 5.11 5.93 8.16
CA GLY A 335 4.27 7.14 8.26
C GLY A 335 4.33 7.84 9.62
N GLY A 336 3.25 8.52 9.99
CA GLY A 336 3.10 9.32 11.21
C GLY A 336 3.50 10.77 11.03
N VAL A 337 3.12 11.62 11.99
CA VAL A 337 3.48 13.04 11.99
C VAL A 337 3.82 13.55 13.40
N GLY A 338 4.57 14.65 13.45
CA GLY A 338 4.73 15.46 14.66
C GLY A 338 3.51 16.35 14.90
N ILE A 339 3.33 16.77 16.15
CA ILE A 339 2.26 17.71 16.54
C ILE A 339 2.44 19.04 15.77
N ASP A 340 3.68 19.40 15.45
CA ASP A 340 4.00 20.56 14.63
C ASP A 340 3.43 20.47 13.21
N LYS A 341 3.38 19.27 12.61
CA LYS A 341 2.80 19.05 11.28
C LYS A 341 1.27 18.97 11.34
N GLU A 342 0.71 18.25 12.30
CA GLU A 342 -0.74 18.25 12.56
C GLU A 342 -1.29 19.68 12.66
N ALA A 343 -0.63 20.54 13.44
CA ALA A 343 -1.03 21.94 13.59
C ALA A 343 -0.92 22.73 12.28
N ARG A 344 0.14 22.52 11.49
CA ARG A 344 0.31 23.16 10.18
C ARG A 344 -0.76 22.73 9.19
N ASP A 345 -1.07 21.43 9.15
CA ASP A 345 -2.08 20.86 8.27
C ASP A 345 -3.46 21.47 8.59
N LEU A 346 -3.86 21.51 9.86
CA LEU A 346 -5.13 22.11 10.30
C LEU A 346 -5.18 23.62 10.04
N ALA A 347 -4.10 24.36 10.33
CA ALA A 347 -4.04 25.78 10.04
C ALA A 347 -4.14 26.08 8.53
N ALA A 348 -3.52 25.26 7.68
CA ALA A 348 -3.64 25.37 6.23
C ALA A 348 -5.08 25.14 5.72
N MET A 349 -5.87 24.31 6.43
CA MET A 349 -7.31 24.11 6.18
C MET A 349 -8.19 25.26 6.71
N GLY A 350 -7.59 26.31 7.28
CA GLY A 350 -8.27 27.47 7.84
C GLY A 350 -8.83 27.22 9.25
N VAL A 351 -8.37 26.20 9.97
CA VAL A 351 -8.77 25.97 11.36
C VAL A 351 -8.29 27.10 12.26
N GLU A 352 -9.18 27.69 13.05
CA GLU A 352 -8.89 28.85 13.91
C GLU A 352 -8.35 28.43 15.27
N THR A 353 -8.86 27.33 15.84
CA THR A 353 -8.36 26.73 17.08
C THR A 353 -8.35 25.23 16.96
N ALA A 354 -7.28 24.59 17.42
CA ALA A 354 -7.17 23.14 17.42
C ALA A 354 -6.42 22.62 18.66
N VAL A 355 -6.76 21.40 19.06
CA VAL A 355 -6.13 20.67 20.15
C VAL A 355 -5.71 19.28 19.69
N ASN A 356 -4.60 18.79 20.24
CA ASN A 356 -4.16 17.40 20.05
C ASN A 356 -4.92 16.50 21.04
N LEU A 357 -5.50 15.42 20.55
CA LEU A 357 -6.15 14.34 21.31
C LEU A 357 -5.19 13.16 21.54
N ASP A 358 -5.67 12.04 22.10
CA ASP A 358 -4.78 10.89 22.29
C ASP A 358 -4.38 10.28 20.94
N GLY A 359 -3.11 9.89 20.83
CA GLY A 359 -2.49 9.39 19.60
C GLY A 359 -2.04 7.93 19.72
N GLY A 360 -1.06 7.54 18.90
CA GLY A 360 -0.56 6.16 18.91
C GLY A 360 -1.63 5.16 18.52
N GLY A 361 -1.67 3.99 19.18
CA GLY A 361 -2.66 2.95 18.87
C GLY A 361 -4.11 3.33 19.16
N SER A 362 -4.35 4.44 19.87
CA SER A 362 -5.69 4.98 20.08
C SER A 362 -6.23 5.67 18.80
N THR A 363 -5.34 6.17 17.92
CA THR A 363 -5.74 6.89 16.70
C THR A 363 -6.66 6.06 15.82
N THR A 364 -7.94 6.43 15.83
CA THR A 364 -9.01 5.73 15.10
C THR A 364 -10.02 6.74 14.59
N MET A 365 -10.40 6.63 13.32
CA MET A 365 -11.51 7.31 12.69
C MET A 365 -12.52 6.28 12.18
N VAL A 366 -13.79 6.49 12.50
CA VAL A 366 -14.91 5.70 11.97
C VAL A 366 -15.86 6.59 11.20
N ALA A 367 -16.41 6.09 10.11
CA ALA A 367 -17.46 6.77 9.36
C ALA A 367 -18.35 5.77 8.61
N ARG A 368 -19.64 6.04 8.57
CA ARG A 368 -20.62 5.33 7.75
C ARG A 368 -20.54 5.81 6.31
N ALA A 369 -20.44 4.91 5.35
CA ALA A 369 -20.54 5.30 3.95
C ALA A 369 -21.99 5.68 3.61
N LEU A 370 -22.18 6.62 2.71
CA LEU A 370 -23.52 7.10 2.35
C LEU A 370 -24.41 5.93 1.88
N GLY A 371 -25.54 5.69 2.53
CA GLY A 371 -26.44 4.56 2.22
C GLY A 371 -26.13 3.24 2.95
N GLU A 372 -25.05 3.16 3.73
CA GLU A 372 -24.80 2.04 4.65
C GLU A 372 -25.43 2.30 6.03
N ASN A 373 -25.55 1.30 6.89
CA ASN A 373 -26.08 1.47 8.25
C ASN A 373 -25.00 1.77 9.29
N ASP A 374 -23.88 1.07 9.20
CA ASP A 374 -22.85 1.03 10.23
C ASP A 374 -21.68 1.96 9.91
N ALA A 375 -21.12 2.58 10.94
CA ALA A 375 -19.83 3.26 10.88
C ALA A 375 -18.71 2.23 10.95
N THR A 376 -17.81 2.27 9.97
CA THR A 376 -16.63 1.39 9.88
C THR A 376 -15.35 2.19 10.04
N VAL A 377 -14.29 1.54 10.50
CA VAL A 377 -12.95 2.14 10.59
C VAL A 377 -12.50 2.60 9.20
N ARG A 378 -11.94 3.81 9.13
CA ARG A 378 -11.50 4.45 7.88
C ARG A 378 -10.00 4.59 7.76
N ASN A 379 -9.30 4.65 8.88
CA ASN A 379 -7.85 4.71 8.94
C ASN A 379 -7.24 3.33 9.27
N VAL A 380 -5.91 3.25 9.42
CA VAL A 380 -5.20 2.02 9.80
C VAL A 380 -4.67 2.13 11.24
N PRO A 381 -5.34 1.52 12.24
CA PRO A 381 -4.89 1.54 13.63
C PRO A 381 -3.48 0.98 13.79
N SER A 382 -2.61 1.68 14.52
CA SER A 382 -1.19 1.31 14.60
C SER A 382 -0.92 0.01 15.38
N ASP A 383 -1.85 -0.42 16.23
CA ASP A 383 -1.76 -1.68 16.99
C ASP A 383 -2.14 -2.91 16.13
N GLY A 384 -2.53 -2.71 14.86
CA GLY A 384 -3.03 -3.76 13.96
C GLY A 384 -4.52 -4.08 14.13
N HIS A 385 -5.13 -3.54 15.18
CA HIS A 385 -6.57 -3.54 15.44
C HIS A 385 -6.94 -2.27 16.22
N GLU A 386 -8.23 -1.94 16.31
CA GLU A 386 -8.69 -0.83 17.16
C GLU A 386 -8.30 -1.06 18.62
N ARG A 387 -7.76 -0.01 19.28
CA ARG A 387 -7.51 -0.05 20.72
C ARG A 387 -8.82 0.13 21.50
N ASN A 388 -8.79 -0.37 22.74
CA ASN A 388 -9.87 -0.16 23.69
C ASN A 388 -9.71 1.21 24.38
N ASP A 389 -10.33 2.23 23.80
CA ASP A 389 -10.31 3.60 24.34
C ASP A 389 -11.55 3.87 25.22
N PRO A 390 -11.46 4.73 26.25
CA PRO A 390 -12.61 5.02 27.11
C PRO A 390 -13.70 5.80 26.42
N ASN A 391 -13.29 6.79 25.62
CA ASN A 391 -14.18 7.75 25.02
C ASN A 391 -13.73 8.19 23.61
N GLY A 392 -14.61 8.90 22.94
CA GLY A 392 -14.41 9.45 21.60
C GLY A 392 -15.34 10.61 21.31
N VAL A 393 -15.17 11.26 20.17
CA VAL A 393 -16.04 12.34 19.71
C VAL A 393 -16.90 11.80 18.58
N GLY A 394 -18.22 11.76 18.80
CA GLY A 394 -19.20 11.23 17.87
C GLY A 394 -19.93 12.34 17.11
N VAL A 395 -20.21 12.07 15.84
CA VAL A 395 -21.04 12.90 14.97
C VAL A 395 -22.33 12.15 14.68
N PHE A 396 -23.45 12.83 14.82
CA PHE A 396 -24.80 12.29 14.73
C PHE A 396 -25.59 13.06 13.68
N VAL A 397 -26.49 12.34 13.01
CA VAL A 397 -27.47 12.94 12.12
C VAL A 397 -28.84 12.62 12.69
N THR A 398 -29.66 13.64 12.90
CA THR A 398 -31.05 13.49 13.31
C THR A 398 -31.79 12.63 12.29
N LYS A 399 -32.69 11.78 12.77
CA LYS A 399 -33.49 10.91 11.91
C LYS A 399 -34.28 11.75 10.89
N GLY A 400 -34.12 11.46 9.60
CA GLY A 400 -34.90 12.10 8.54
C GLY A 400 -36.31 11.52 8.43
N ASP A 401 -36.97 11.78 7.31
CA ASP A 401 -38.36 11.34 7.09
C ASP A 401 -38.49 9.84 6.77
N GLY A 402 -37.37 9.13 6.60
CA GLY A 402 -37.30 7.70 6.28
C GLY A 402 -37.87 7.34 4.90
N ARG A 403 -38.07 8.33 4.02
CA ARG A 403 -38.51 8.15 2.64
C ARG A 403 -37.33 8.26 1.70
N LEU A 404 -37.38 7.54 0.59
CA LEU A 404 -36.34 7.64 -0.44
C LEU A 404 -36.37 9.03 -1.08
N HIS A 405 -35.33 9.84 -0.84
CA HIS A 405 -35.10 11.14 -1.50
C HIS A 405 -33.94 11.11 -2.49
N ARG A 406 -32.99 10.18 -2.31
CA ARG A 406 -31.90 9.98 -3.26
C ARG A 406 -31.57 8.51 -3.40
N LEU A 407 -31.47 8.07 -4.66
CA LEU A 407 -30.96 6.76 -5.02
C LEU A 407 -29.45 6.86 -5.29
N LEU A 408 -28.72 5.82 -4.94
CA LEU A 408 -27.27 5.67 -5.15
C LEU A 408 -27.04 4.36 -5.92
N ILE A 409 -26.06 4.36 -6.82
CA ILE A 409 -25.55 3.14 -7.46
C ILE A 409 -24.13 2.94 -6.98
N LYS A 410 -23.84 1.75 -6.43
CA LYS A 410 -22.51 1.35 -5.98
C LYS A 410 -22.09 0.02 -6.60
N PRO A 411 -20.78 -0.27 -6.69
CA PRO A 411 -20.33 -1.64 -6.88
C PRO A 411 -20.92 -2.54 -5.80
N ALA A 412 -21.34 -3.75 -6.16
CA ALA A 412 -21.58 -4.79 -5.16
C ALA A 412 -20.27 -5.13 -4.41
N PRO A 413 -20.33 -5.73 -3.22
CA PRO A 413 -19.14 -6.24 -2.54
C PRO A 413 -18.25 -7.07 -3.50
N GLY A 414 -16.94 -6.76 -3.51
CA GLY A 414 -15.95 -7.39 -4.40
C GLY A 414 -15.95 -6.92 -5.86
N ALA A 415 -16.82 -5.99 -6.25
CA ALA A 415 -16.95 -5.52 -7.63
C ALA A 415 -16.14 -4.25 -7.95
N THR A 416 -15.46 -3.67 -6.96
CA THR A 416 -14.61 -2.47 -7.11
C THR A 416 -13.25 -2.83 -7.71
N SER A 417 -12.81 -2.08 -8.72
CA SER A 417 -11.48 -2.25 -9.31
C SER A 417 -10.39 -1.68 -8.40
N ALA A 418 -9.12 -2.04 -8.63
CA ALA A 418 -8.00 -1.63 -7.76
C ALA A 418 -7.84 -0.09 -7.68
N ASP A 419 -8.20 0.62 -8.74
CA ASP A 419 -8.18 2.09 -8.83
C ASP A 419 -9.47 2.77 -8.31
N GLY A 420 -10.40 1.99 -7.72
CA GLY A 420 -11.71 2.48 -7.26
C GLY A 420 -12.76 2.61 -8.35
N GLY A 421 -12.42 2.36 -9.62
CA GLY A 421 -13.32 2.49 -10.77
C GLY A 421 -14.29 1.32 -10.95
N LEU A 422 -15.39 1.57 -11.67
CA LEU A 422 -16.29 0.53 -12.18
C LEU A 422 -15.85 0.11 -13.58
N LYS A 423 -15.18 -1.05 -13.67
CA LYS A 423 -14.67 -1.62 -14.92
C LYS A 423 -15.27 -3.00 -15.17
N VAL A 424 -15.39 -3.39 -16.44
CA VAL A 424 -15.87 -4.73 -16.85
C VAL A 424 -15.22 -5.14 -18.17
N PHE A 425 -15.00 -6.43 -18.37
CA PHE A 425 -14.49 -6.96 -19.63
C PHE A 425 -15.61 -7.17 -20.65
N PRO A 426 -15.33 -7.10 -21.97
CA PRO A 426 -16.31 -7.41 -23.00
C PRO A 426 -16.96 -8.79 -22.80
N GLY A 427 -18.28 -8.85 -22.91
CA GLY A 427 -19.07 -10.07 -22.72
C GLY A 427 -19.17 -10.61 -21.29
N LEU A 428 -18.53 -9.97 -20.29
CA LEU A 428 -18.62 -10.35 -18.88
C LEU A 428 -19.64 -9.48 -18.12
N HIS A 429 -19.85 -9.81 -16.85
CA HIS A 429 -20.83 -9.17 -15.99
C HIS A 429 -20.21 -8.31 -14.89
N ARG A 430 -20.98 -7.31 -14.46
CA ARG A 430 -20.67 -6.48 -13.29
C ARG A 430 -21.91 -6.29 -12.43
N SER A 431 -21.82 -6.73 -11.19
CA SER A 431 -22.88 -6.57 -10.21
C SER A 431 -22.83 -5.18 -9.55
N LEU A 432 -23.97 -4.49 -9.58
CA LEU A 432 -24.21 -3.19 -8.98
C LEU A 432 -25.34 -3.29 -7.97
N VAL A 433 -25.27 -2.49 -6.91
CA VAL A 433 -26.33 -2.37 -5.91
C VAL A 433 -26.93 -0.97 -5.94
N ALA A 434 -28.25 -0.90 -5.71
CA ALA A 434 -28.94 0.35 -5.52
C ALA A 434 -29.22 0.55 -4.03
N GLN A 435 -28.78 1.68 -3.49
CA GLN A 435 -29.03 2.06 -2.10
C GLN A 435 -29.82 3.36 -2.06
N GLY A 436 -30.53 3.62 -0.97
CA GLY A 436 -31.35 4.80 -0.79
C GLY A 436 -30.90 5.61 0.41
N VAL A 437 -31.07 6.93 0.31
CA VAL A 437 -31.01 7.80 1.48
C VAL A 437 -32.22 8.75 1.52
N ASP A 438 -32.57 9.21 2.72
CA ASP A 438 -33.63 10.18 2.95
C ASP A 438 -33.16 11.64 2.85
N ASP A 439 -34.02 12.58 3.23
CA ASP A 439 -33.78 14.02 3.19
C ASP A 439 -32.65 14.47 4.13
N HIS A 440 -32.27 13.63 5.09
CA HIS A 440 -31.14 13.81 5.98
C HIS A 440 -29.95 12.91 5.60
N GLU A 441 -29.96 12.33 4.40
CA GLU A 441 -28.91 11.44 3.91
C GLU A 441 -28.68 10.19 4.80
N THR A 442 -29.69 9.79 5.58
CA THR A 442 -29.66 8.55 6.36
C THR A 442 -30.15 7.37 5.52
N PRO A 443 -29.63 6.15 5.72
CA PRO A 443 -29.94 5.00 4.88
C PRO A 443 -31.44 4.64 4.91
N VAL A 444 -32.00 4.40 3.73
CA VAL A 444 -33.37 3.92 3.54
C VAL A 444 -33.32 2.59 2.81
N GLU A 445 -34.04 1.60 3.33
CA GLU A 445 -34.16 0.29 2.67
C GLU A 445 -34.85 0.45 1.31
N VAL A 446 -34.15 0.04 0.25
CA VAL A 446 -34.67 -0.01 -1.11
C VAL A 446 -34.89 -1.47 -1.47
N ASP A 447 -36.16 -1.90 -1.63
CA ASP A 447 -36.47 -3.25 -2.11
C ASP A 447 -35.81 -3.44 -3.50
N PRO A 448 -34.84 -4.37 -3.65
CA PRO A 448 -34.16 -4.58 -4.93
C PRO A 448 -35.12 -4.92 -6.07
N LYS A 449 -36.28 -5.54 -5.78
CA LYS A 449 -37.30 -5.88 -6.77
C LYS A 449 -38.06 -4.66 -7.30
N SER A 450 -38.07 -3.56 -6.54
CA SER A 450 -38.71 -2.30 -6.93
C SER A 450 -37.84 -1.47 -7.88
N VAL A 451 -36.53 -1.75 -7.93
CA VAL A 451 -35.57 -0.99 -8.73
C VAL A 451 -35.67 -1.39 -10.20
N ARG A 452 -35.93 -0.40 -11.05
CA ARG A 452 -35.89 -0.54 -12.51
C ARG A 452 -34.53 -0.10 -13.01
N TRP A 453 -33.79 -1.05 -13.56
CA TRP A 453 -32.50 -0.82 -14.17
C TRP A 453 -32.63 -0.63 -15.68
N SER A 454 -31.85 0.26 -16.26
CA SER A 454 -31.67 0.40 -17.70
C SER A 454 -30.24 0.81 -18.02
N ALA A 455 -29.74 0.41 -19.18
CA ALA A 455 -28.42 0.81 -19.66
C ALA A 455 -28.50 1.15 -21.15
N HIS A 456 -27.66 2.07 -21.60
CA HIS A 456 -27.55 2.40 -23.02
C HIS A 456 -26.56 1.44 -23.70
N LYS A 457 -26.98 0.79 -24.80
CA LYS A 457 -26.18 -0.20 -25.57
C LYS A 457 -25.76 -1.48 -24.80
N ALA A 458 -26.29 -1.72 -23.61
CA ALA A 458 -26.03 -2.91 -22.81
C ALA A 458 -27.31 -3.39 -22.12
N SER A 459 -27.33 -4.61 -21.60
CA SER A 459 -28.43 -5.10 -20.77
C SER A 459 -28.05 -5.05 -19.30
N VAL A 460 -28.96 -4.58 -18.45
CA VAL A 460 -28.81 -4.65 -17.00
C VAL A 460 -30.07 -5.27 -16.41
N LYS A 461 -29.91 -6.35 -15.65
CA LYS A 461 -31.02 -7.09 -15.04
C LYS A 461 -30.76 -7.24 -13.56
N ALA A 462 -31.67 -6.72 -12.72
CA ALA A 462 -31.57 -6.79 -11.27
C ALA A 462 -30.21 -6.33 -10.72
N GLY A 463 -29.64 -5.25 -11.27
CA GLY A 463 -28.33 -4.71 -10.86
C GLY A 463 -27.12 -5.37 -11.53
N THR A 464 -27.29 -6.50 -12.22
CA THR A 464 -26.21 -7.13 -12.97
C THR A 464 -26.16 -6.58 -14.39
N LEU A 465 -25.12 -5.80 -14.68
CA LEU A 465 -24.79 -5.32 -16.02
C LEU A 465 -24.10 -6.43 -16.82
N ALA A 466 -24.55 -6.70 -18.04
CA ALA A 466 -23.82 -7.51 -19.01
C ALA A 466 -23.18 -6.56 -20.04
N ALA A 467 -21.85 -6.62 -20.14
CA ALA A 467 -21.09 -5.79 -21.06
C ALA A 467 -21.30 -6.24 -22.52
N PRO A 468 -21.29 -5.31 -23.50
CA PRO A 468 -21.30 -5.67 -24.92
C PRO A 468 -19.98 -6.34 -25.31
N ASP A 469 -19.96 -6.96 -26.51
CA ASP A 469 -18.77 -7.61 -27.05
C ASP A 469 -17.67 -6.64 -27.52
N LYS A 470 -17.95 -5.33 -27.55
CA LYS A 470 -17.01 -4.30 -28.01
C LYS A 470 -16.28 -3.67 -26.83
N ALA A 471 -14.95 -3.58 -26.96
CA ALA A 471 -14.06 -2.89 -26.02
C ALA A 471 -14.07 -1.37 -26.19
N HIS A 472 -13.65 -0.64 -25.15
CA HIS A 472 -13.40 0.81 -25.13
C HIS A 472 -14.65 1.71 -25.25
N ASP A 473 -15.81 1.24 -24.77
CA ASP A 473 -17.02 2.05 -24.60
C ASP A 473 -17.25 2.35 -23.10
N ARG A 474 -17.85 3.51 -22.80
CA ARG A 474 -18.46 3.77 -21.48
C ARG A 474 -19.94 3.43 -21.52
N ILE A 475 -20.39 2.64 -20.55
CA ILE A 475 -21.79 2.29 -20.37
C ILE A 475 -22.36 3.15 -19.25
N ARG A 476 -23.40 3.92 -19.58
CA ARG A 476 -24.22 4.57 -18.57
C ARG A 476 -25.28 3.58 -18.09
N VAL A 477 -25.27 3.32 -16.79
CA VAL A 477 -26.28 2.53 -16.09
C VAL A 477 -27.17 3.47 -15.29
N ASP A 478 -28.48 3.38 -15.53
CA ASP A 478 -29.52 4.10 -14.82
C ASP A 478 -30.27 3.15 -13.90
N ALA A 479 -30.54 3.59 -12.67
CA ALA A 479 -31.45 2.92 -11.74
C ALA A 479 -32.58 3.87 -11.37
N LYS A 480 -33.81 3.35 -11.25
CA LYS A 480 -34.99 4.10 -10.80
C LYS A 480 -35.77 3.33 -9.74
N ALA A 481 -36.07 3.97 -8.63
CA ALA A 481 -36.96 3.46 -7.59
C ALA A 481 -37.96 4.56 -7.22
N GLY A 482 -39.26 4.31 -7.41
CA GLY A 482 -40.29 5.35 -7.25
C GLY A 482 -40.08 6.52 -8.21
N HIS A 483 -39.89 7.73 -7.65
CA HIS A 483 -39.59 8.95 -8.41
C HIS A 483 -38.09 9.21 -8.58
N GLU A 484 -37.26 8.59 -7.74
CA GLU A 484 -35.83 8.83 -7.68
C GLU A 484 -35.05 8.06 -8.74
N LYS A 485 -33.97 8.67 -9.21
CA LYS A 485 -33.09 8.12 -10.24
C LYS A 485 -31.63 8.28 -9.83
N ALA A 486 -30.81 7.30 -10.20
CA ALA A 486 -29.37 7.31 -10.02
C ALA A 486 -28.68 6.86 -11.30
N GLN A 487 -27.42 7.28 -11.47
CA GLN A 487 -26.62 7.01 -12.66
C GLN A 487 -25.20 6.65 -12.26
N ALA A 488 -24.62 5.67 -12.97
CA ALA A 488 -23.23 5.27 -12.86
C ALA A 488 -22.63 5.09 -14.26
N GLU A 489 -21.35 5.40 -14.41
CA GLU A 489 -20.57 5.05 -15.60
C GLU A 489 -19.75 3.78 -15.32
N VAL A 490 -19.78 2.84 -16.26
CA VAL A 490 -18.97 1.63 -16.23
C VAL A 490 -18.09 1.60 -17.48
N THR A 491 -16.78 1.47 -17.30
CA THR A 491 -15.81 1.38 -18.40
C THR A 491 -15.72 -0.06 -18.90
N VAL A 492 -15.84 -0.27 -20.21
CA VAL A 492 -15.61 -1.58 -20.84
C VAL A 492 -14.15 -1.66 -21.31
N LEU A 493 -13.38 -2.57 -20.71
CA LEU A 493 -11.96 -2.78 -20.99
C LEU A 493 -11.72 -3.48 -22.34
N GLY A 494 -10.45 -3.74 -22.67
CA GLY A 494 -10.08 -4.71 -23.70
C GLY A 494 -10.49 -6.14 -23.31
N PRO A 495 -10.46 -7.13 -24.23
CA PRO A 495 -10.71 -8.53 -23.89
C PRO A 495 -9.76 -9.06 -22.81
N VAL A 496 -10.24 -10.03 -22.02
CA VAL A 496 -9.41 -10.70 -21.00
C VAL A 496 -8.17 -11.31 -21.65
N ASP A 497 -7.01 -10.87 -21.18
CA ASP A 497 -5.70 -11.26 -21.67
C ASP A 497 -4.98 -12.20 -20.73
N SER A 498 -5.12 -11.98 -19.42
CA SER A 498 -4.74 -12.89 -18.35
C SER A 498 -5.78 -12.89 -17.22
N VAL A 499 -5.76 -13.96 -16.43
CA VAL A 499 -6.53 -14.10 -15.18
C VAL A 499 -5.53 -14.24 -14.04
N GLU A 500 -5.75 -13.49 -12.98
CA GLU A 500 -4.91 -13.41 -11.80
C GLU A 500 -5.74 -13.77 -10.57
N LEU A 501 -5.14 -14.51 -9.65
CA LEU A 501 -5.75 -14.91 -8.39
C LEU A 501 -5.07 -14.15 -7.26
N SER A 502 -5.83 -13.78 -6.22
CA SER A 502 -5.27 -13.10 -5.04
C SER A 502 -4.31 -13.99 -4.22
N SER A 503 -4.16 -15.26 -4.59
CA SER A 503 -3.10 -16.14 -4.11
C SER A 503 -2.59 -17.02 -5.25
N GLN A 504 -1.29 -17.31 -5.25
CA GLN A 504 -0.67 -18.25 -6.18
C GLN A 504 -0.73 -19.70 -5.66
N ARG A 505 -0.94 -19.88 -4.36
CA ARG A 505 -1.10 -21.18 -3.69
C ARG A 505 -1.98 -21.03 -2.45
N LEU A 506 -2.77 -22.04 -2.15
CA LEU A 506 -3.55 -22.09 -0.92
C LEU A 506 -3.17 -23.31 -0.09
N SER A 507 -2.94 -23.11 1.19
CA SER A 507 -2.62 -24.18 2.12
C SER A 507 -3.45 -24.00 3.39
N ILE A 508 -4.37 -24.93 3.64
CA ILE A 508 -5.37 -24.88 4.72
C ILE A 508 -5.01 -25.95 5.75
N ALA A 509 -4.86 -25.54 7.01
CA ALA A 509 -4.31 -26.40 8.06
C ALA A 509 -5.18 -27.64 8.34
N ASP A 510 -6.49 -27.45 8.47
CA ASP A 510 -7.43 -28.52 8.81
C ASP A 510 -8.67 -28.49 7.91
N ALA A 511 -9.24 -29.66 7.66
CA ALA A 511 -10.46 -29.85 6.87
C ALA A 511 -11.73 -29.50 7.67
N THR A 512 -11.83 -28.24 8.08
CA THR A 512 -12.97 -27.73 8.85
C THR A 512 -13.57 -26.49 8.16
N PRO A 513 -14.91 -26.35 8.11
CA PRO A 513 -15.55 -25.21 7.45
C PRO A 513 -15.14 -23.83 8.02
N GLU A 514 -14.71 -23.79 9.28
CA GLU A 514 -14.20 -22.59 9.96
C GLU A 514 -12.90 -22.08 9.34
N ASN A 515 -12.13 -22.95 8.66
CA ASN A 515 -10.88 -22.62 7.97
C ASN A 515 -11.09 -22.23 6.50
N ALA A 516 -12.31 -21.91 6.07
CA ALA A 516 -12.58 -21.48 4.70
C ALA A 516 -11.82 -20.18 4.35
N VAL A 517 -11.31 -20.08 3.13
CA VAL A 517 -10.52 -18.93 2.65
C VAL A 517 -11.18 -18.31 1.42
N THR A 518 -11.17 -16.98 1.32
CA THR A 518 -11.66 -16.29 0.12
C THR A 518 -10.53 -15.95 -0.83
N VAL A 519 -10.72 -16.23 -2.13
CA VAL A 519 -9.81 -15.86 -3.22
C VAL A 519 -10.53 -14.93 -4.18
N ALA A 520 -9.94 -13.76 -4.45
CA ALA A 520 -10.42 -12.86 -5.49
C ALA A 520 -9.84 -13.27 -6.86
N VAL A 521 -10.64 -13.05 -7.92
CA VAL A 521 -10.25 -13.30 -9.30
C VAL A 521 -10.25 -11.97 -10.04
N THR A 522 -9.11 -11.61 -10.61
CA THR A 522 -8.93 -10.35 -11.35
C THR A 522 -8.57 -10.69 -12.79
N GLY A 523 -9.23 -10.03 -13.74
CA GLY A 523 -8.81 -10.07 -15.14
C GLY A 523 -7.88 -8.91 -15.44
N ARG A 524 -7.04 -9.08 -16.46
CA ARG A 524 -6.22 -8.02 -17.04
C ARG A 524 -6.39 -8.02 -18.55
N ASP A 525 -6.50 -6.85 -19.19
CA ASP A 525 -6.47 -6.75 -20.65
C ASP A 525 -5.04 -6.62 -21.20
N ALA A 526 -4.88 -6.61 -22.53
CA ALA A 526 -3.57 -6.55 -23.18
C ALA A 526 -2.81 -5.23 -22.94
N GLN A 527 -3.48 -4.19 -22.43
CA GLN A 527 -2.86 -2.91 -22.05
C GLN A 527 -2.56 -2.85 -20.55
N GLY A 528 -2.92 -3.89 -19.78
CA GLY A 528 -2.63 -3.94 -18.36
C GLY A 528 -3.73 -3.37 -17.46
N TYR A 529 -4.89 -2.99 -18.00
CA TYR A 529 -6.03 -2.55 -17.17
C TYR A 529 -6.68 -3.73 -16.47
N THR A 530 -7.03 -3.53 -15.21
CA THR A 530 -7.60 -4.59 -14.37
C THR A 530 -9.06 -4.37 -14.01
N ALA A 531 -9.79 -5.47 -13.83
CA ALA A 531 -11.11 -5.46 -13.21
C ALA A 531 -11.38 -6.80 -12.48
N PRO A 532 -12.10 -6.80 -11.35
CA PRO A 532 -12.48 -8.06 -10.69
C PRO A 532 -13.40 -8.89 -11.60
N ILE A 533 -13.27 -10.20 -11.69
CA ILE A 533 -14.19 -11.02 -12.50
C ILE A 533 -15.33 -11.50 -11.60
N ASP A 534 -16.57 -11.24 -12.00
CA ASP A 534 -17.74 -11.70 -11.26
C ASP A 534 -17.77 -13.25 -11.27
N PRO A 535 -18.00 -13.92 -10.12
CA PRO A 535 -18.00 -15.38 -10.07
C PRO A 535 -18.97 -16.07 -11.04
N GLN A 536 -20.01 -15.38 -11.51
CA GLN A 536 -20.92 -15.91 -12.53
C GLN A 536 -20.27 -16.11 -13.90
N ASP A 537 -19.16 -15.41 -14.16
CA ASP A 537 -18.39 -15.49 -15.42
C ASP A 537 -17.28 -16.54 -15.38
N LEU A 538 -17.16 -17.26 -14.25
CA LEU A 538 -16.09 -18.22 -14.02
C LEU A 538 -16.53 -19.64 -14.36
N SER A 539 -15.66 -20.37 -15.05
CA SER A 539 -15.69 -21.83 -15.09
C SER A 539 -14.63 -22.36 -14.13
N LEU A 540 -15.03 -23.22 -13.19
CA LEU A 540 -14.16 -23.79 -12.17
C LEU A 540 -14.00 -25.30 -12.40
N ASP A 541 -12.78 -25.80 -12.37
CA ASP A 541 -12.45 -27.22 -12.42
C ASP A 541 -11.54 -27.58 -11.23
N TYR A 542 -12.00 -28.50 -10.37
CA TYR A 542 -11.33 -28.91 -9.14
C TYR A 542 -11.90 -30.22 -8.59
N ASP A 543 -11.22 -30.82 -7.62
CA ASP A 543 -11.72 -32.00 -6.90
C ASP A 543 -12.75 -31.60 -5.82
N HIS A 544 -14.04 -31.83 -6.12
CA HIS A 544 -15.17 -31.61 -5.22
C HIS A 544 -15.17 -32.48 -3.94
N GLY A 545 -14.29 -33.48 -3.84
CA GLY A 545 -14.08 -34.26 -2.62
C GLY A 545 -13.09 -33.61 -1.64
N VAL A 546 -12.27 -32.66 -2.12
CA VAL A 546 -11.22 -31.99 -1.34
C VAL A 546 -11.69 -30.64 -0.83
N VAL A 547 -12.37 -29.87 -1.67
CA VAL A 547 -12.91 -28.54 -1.33
C VAL A 547 -14.30 -28.35 -1.93
N ASP A 548 -15.11 -27.50 -1.29
CA ASP A 548 -16.31 -26.90 -1.87
C ASP A 548 -16.05 -25.41 -2.16
N ILE A 549 -16.45 -24.92 -3.34
CA ILE A 549 -16.19 -23.55 -3.75
C ILE A 549 -17.50 -22.84 -4.09
N GLN A 550 -17.79 -21.76 -3.36
CA GLN A 550 -19.01 -20.97 -3.53
C GLN A 550 -18.69 -19.49 -3.73
N PRO A 551 -19.47 -18.75 -4.52
CA PRO A 551 -19.33 -17.31 -4.61
C PRO A 551 -19.74 -16.63 -3.29
N VAL A 552 -18.93 -15.67 -2.82
CA VAL A 552 -19.26 -14.77 -1.70
C VAL A 552 -18.69 -13.40 -2.00
N ASP A 553 -19.51 -12.34 -1.96
CA ASP A 553 -19.05 -10.95 -2.10
C ASP A 553 -18.09 -10.74 -3.29
N GLY A 554 -18.45 -11.25 -4.48
CA GLY A 554 -17.65 -11.14 -5.70
C GLY A 554 -16.35 -11.98 -5.71
N LYS A 555 -16.13 -12.83 -4.71
CA LYS A 555 -14.95 -13.70 -4.54
C LYS A 555 -15.36 -15.17 -4.50
N LEU A 556 -14.36 -16.06 -4.53
CA LEU A 556 -14.51 -17.49 -4.33
C LEU A 556 -14.24 -17.85 -2.86
N LYS A 557 -15.22 -18.38 -2.14
CA LYS A 557 -15.04 -19.00 -0.82
C LYS A 557 -14.69 -20.47 -0.99
N ILE A 558 -13.46 -20.83 -0.65
CA ILE A 558 -12.93 -22.20 -0.71
C ILE A 558 -13.06 -22.82 0.69
N THR A 559 -13.99 -23.77 0.83
CA THR A 559 -14.27 -24.49 2.07
C THR A 559 -13.59 -25.85 2.03
N PRO A 560 -12.68 -26.18 2.96
CA PRO A 560 -12.00 -27.47 2.94
C PRO A 560 -12.94 -28.59 3.40
N LEU A 561 -12.88 -29.75 2.73
CA LEU A 561 -13.71 -30.93 3.02
C LEU A 561 -12.90 -32.12 3.53
N THR A 562 -11.77 -32.41 2.86
CA THR A 562 -10.91 -33.56 3.17
C THR A 562 -9.44 -33.16 3.13
N ALA A 563 -8.62 -33.74 3.99
CA ALA A 563 -7.16 -33.57 3.96
C ALA A 563 -6.57 -34.24 2.70
N ALA A 564 -6.30 -33.44 1.66
CA ALA A 564 -5.73 -33.85 0.38
C ALA A 564 -5.24 -32.60 -0.39
N GLY A 565 -4.65 -32.81 -1.57
CA GLY A 565 -4.30 -31.74 -2.51
C GLY A 565 -5.21 -31.74 -3.73
N THR A 566 -5.52 -30.56 -4.27
CA THR A 566 -6.20 -30.38 -5.56
C THR A 566 -5.64 -29.17 -6.29
N ILE A 567 -5.78 -29.10 -7.62
CA ILE A 567 -5.53 -27.89 -8.40
C ILE A 567 -6.89 -27.33 -8.80
N LEU A 568 -7.17 -26.08 -8.41
CA LEU A 568 -8.30 -25.33 -8.92
C LEU A 568 -7.87 -24.63 -10.22
N THR A 569 -8.50 -24.98 -11.33
CA THR A 569 -8.39 -24.21 -12.57
C THR A 569 -9.56 -23.25 -12.67
N VAL A 570 -9.27 -21.94 -12.73
CA VAL A 570 -10.26 -20.87 -12.91
C VAL A 570 -10.16 -20.35 -14.33
N THR A 571 -11.25 -20.39 -15.08
CA THR A 571 -11.30 -19.91 -16.47
C THR A 571 -12.30 -18.77 -16.64
N ALA A 572 -11.87 -17.68 -17.30
CA ALA A 572 -12.71 -16.54 -17.66
C ALA A 572 -12.25 -15.95 -19.01
N GLY A 573 -13.17 -15.57 -19.89
CA GLY A 573 -12.84 -14.99 -21.20
C GLY A 573 -11.92 -15.86 -22.07
N GLY A 574 -11.94 -17.19 -21.88
CA GLY A 574 -11.05 -18.14 -22.56
C GLY A 574 -9.62 -18.21 -22.01
N ARG A 575 -9.32 -17.52 -20.91
CA ARG A 575 -8.02 -17.55 -20.21
C ARG A 575 -8.16 -18.28 -18.88
N SER A 576 -7.09 -18.95 -18.45
CA SER A 576 -7.10 -19.74 -17.22
C SER A 576 -5.97 -19.39 -16.28
N ALA A 577 -6.23 -19.49 -14.98
CA ALA A 577 -5.25 -19.49 -13.90
C ALA A 577 -5.40 -20.75 -13.07
N GLN A 578 -4.31 -21.23 -12.48
CA GLN A 578 -4.31 -22.43 -11.65
C GLN A 578 -3.88 -22.10 -10.24
N LEU A 579 -4.64 -22.57 -9.26
CA LEU A 579 -4.38 -22.46 -7.83
C LEU A 579 -4.19 -23.85 -7.24
N PRO A 580 -2.94 -24.24 -6.91
CA PRO A 580 -2.68 -25.40 -6.08
C PRO A 580 -3.26 -25.18 -4.67
N ILE A 581 -4.12 -26.09 -4.23
CA ILE A 581 -4.75 -26.07 -2.90
C ILE A 581 -4.31 -27.33 -2.16
N THR A 582 -3.81 -27.16 -0.94
CA THR A 582 -3.50 -28.28 -0.03
C THR A 582 -4.30 -28.13 1.26
N VAL A 583 -4.94 -29.20 1.70
CA VAL A 583 -5.72 -29.27 2.94
C VAL A 583 -5.10 -30.33 3.85
N GLY A 584 -4.91 -30.01 5.11
CA GLY A 584 -4.28 -30.91 6.07
C GLY A 584 -2.75 -30.80 6.08
N VAL A 585 -2.18 -31.14 7.24
CA VAL A 585 -0.74 -31.13 7.48
C VAL A 585 -0.28 -32.43 8.14
N GLN A 586 1.00 -32.77 7.93
CA GLN A 586 1.74 -33.76 8.69
C GLN A 586 2.71 -33.06 9.63
N THR A 587 2.53 -33.25 10.94
CA THR A 587 3.50 -32.79 11.94
C THR A 587 4.75 -33.64 11.87
N THR A 588 5.89 -32.99 11.62
CA THR A 588 7.22 -33.60 11.62
C THR A 588 8.05 -32.98 12.73
N THR A 589 8.63 -33.81 13.60
CA THR A 589 9.65 -33.36 14.57
C THR A 589 10.93 -33.04 13.82
N LEU A 590 11.38 -31.79 13.90
CA LEU A 590 12.59 -31.30 13.24
C LEU A 590 13.83 -31.42 14.14
N TYR A 591 13.62 -31.25 15.44
CA TYR A 591 14.67 -31.27 16.45
C TYR A 591 14.07 -31.49 17.85
N ASP A 592 14.71 -32.32 18.65
CA ASP A 592 14.25 -32.83 19.94
C ASP A 592 15.12 -32.37 21.13
N PHE A 593 16.13 -31.52 20.89
CA PHE A 593 17.06 -31.05 21.91
C PHE A 593 17.81 -32.18 22.68
N ASP A 594 17.88 -33.40 22.14
CA ASP A 594 18.56 -34.54 22.76
C ASP A 594 20.07 -34.62 22.42
N ASP A 595 20.60 -33.66 21.65
CA ASP A 595 22.01 -33.57 21.29
C ASP A 595 22.82 -32.68 22.27
N ASP A 596 24.08 -32.37 21.92
CA ASP A 596 24.88 -31.42 22.71
C ASP A 596 24.35 -29.98 22.53
N VAL A 597 23.24 -29.68 23.22
CA VAL A 597 22.52 -28.41 23.15
C VAL A 597 23.41 -27.22 23.51
N LEU A 598 24.39 -27.42 24.41
CA LEU A 598 25.32 -26.36 24.84
C LEU A 598 26.38 -26.04 23.78
N ALA A 599 26.71 -27.00 22.91
CA ALA A 599 27.56 -26.77 21.74
C ALA A 599 26.79 -26.20 20.53
N ARG A 600 25.49 -26.53 20.40
CA ARG A 600 24.65 -26.08 19.28
C ARG A 600 24.14 -24.65 19.45
N TRP A 601 23.74 -24.27 20.66
CA TRP A 601 23.03 -23.02 20.92
C TRP A 601 23.88 -22.04 21.73
N ARG A 602 23.79 -20.77 21.38
CA ARG A 602 24.37 -19.66 22.16
C ARG A 602 23.30 -18.64 22.53
N ASN A 603 23.60 -17.86 23.57
CA ASN A 603 22.73 -16.81 24.06
C ASN A 603 22.50 -15.71 22.99
N ASN A 604 21.23 -15.34 22.78
CA ASN A 604 20.81 -14.18 21.97
C ASN A 604 19.83 -13.29 22.76
N SER A 605 19.95 -13.27 24.09
CA SER A 605 19.11 -12.50 25.01
C SER A 605 19.65 -11.08 25.20
N THR A 606 18.86 -10.18 25.81
CA THR A 606 19.28 -8.80 26.12
C THR A 606 20.48 -8.75 27.07
N ALA A 607 20.60 -9.73 27.97
CA ALA A 607 21.71 -9.88 28.88
C ALA A 607 22.19 -11.35 28.93
N ALA A 608 23.24 -11.63 29.70
CA ALA A 608 23.69 -12.99 29.92
C ALA A 608 22.60 -13.85 30.60
N THR A 609 22.51 -15.10 30.18
CA THR A 609 21.62 -16.13 30.71
C THR A 609 22.45 -17.37 31.06
N THR A 610 21.88 -18.29 31.83
CA THR A 610 22.52 -19.57 32.17
C THR A 610 21.84 -20.69 31.41
N PHE A 611 22.60 -21.36 30.53
CA PHE A 611 22.13 -22.53 29.79
C PHE A 611 22.56 -23.80 30.53
N SER A 612 21.66 -24.77 30.63
CA SER A 612 21.95 -26.09 31.19
C SER A 612 21.16 -27.17 30.46
N VAL A 613 21.68 -28.40 30.51
CA VAL A 613 20.97 -29.58 30.01
C VAL A 613 19.89 -29.95 31.01
N ASP A 614 18.66 -30.07 30.54
CA ASP A 614 17.50 -30.55 31.28
C ASP A 614 17.09 -31.92 30.72
N PRO A 615 16.48 -32.83 31.51
CA PRO A 615 16.00 -34.11 31.00
C PRO A 615 15.06 -33.99 29.80
N ASP A 616 14.35 -32.87 29.71
CA ASP A 616 13.41 -32.58 28.64
C ASP A 616 13.94 -31.55 27.63
N GLY A 617 15.27 -31.34 27.52
CA GLY A 617 15.90 -30.51 26.48
C GLY A 617 16.79 -29.38 27.00
N LEU A 618 16.63 -28.16 26.46
CA LEU A 618 17.48 -27.01 26.81
C LEU A 618 16.79 -26.10 27.85
N ARG A 619 17.40 -26.00 29.04
CA ARG A 619 16.98 -25.04 30.08
C ARG A 619 17.76 -23.73 29.99
N ILE A 620 17.02 -22.62 30.09
CA ILE A 620 17.52 -21.26 30.09
C ILE A 620 17.02 -20.53 31.33
N ASP A 621 17.91 -20.20 32.25
CA ASP A 621 17.61 -19.37 33.42
C ASP A 621 18.05 -17.91 33.18
N PHE A 622 17.20 -16.96 33.54
CA PHE A 622 17.39 -15.55 33.19
C PHE A 622 16.83 -14.58 34.24
N ASN A 623 17.42 -13.38 34.30
CA ASN A 623 16.93 -12.25 35.12
C ASN A 623 15.83 -11.45 34.39
N ALA A 624 15.18 -10.50 35.08
CA ALA A 624 14.22 -9.58 34.45
C ALA A 624 14.87 -8.82 33.28
N MET A 625 14.42 -9.10 32.05
CA MET A 625 14.95 -8.49 30.83
C MET A 625 13.95 -8.52 29.67
N ARG A 626 14.22 -7.74 28.62
CA ARG A 626 13.32 -7.58 27.46
C ARG A 626 13.27 -8.81 26.54
N ASN A 627 14.42 -9.34 26.11
CA ASN A 627 14.48 -10.47 25.19
C ASN A 627 15.21 -11.63 25.85
N VAL A 628 14.68 -12.85 25.76
CA VAL A 628 15.33 -14.10 26.20
C VAL A 628 15.29 -15.11 25.06
N GLY A 629 16.42 -15.70 24.68
CA GLY A 629 16.41 -16.69 23.61
C GLY A 629 17.76 -17.29 23.21
N ILE A 630 17.70 -18.09 22.14
CA ILE A 630 18.80 -18.89 21.59
C ILE A 630 19.05 -18.56 20.13
N THR A 631 20.30 -18.73 19.69
CA THR A 631 20.65 -18.77 18.27
C THR A 631 21.69 -19.85 18.00
N ALA A 632 21.67 -20.44 16.81
CA ALA A 632 22.60 -21.48 16.42
C ALA A 632 24.05 -20.94 16.37
N THR A 633 25.02 -21.75 16.76
CA THR A 633 26.44 -21.36 16.81
C THR A 633 27.09 -21.23 15.42
N SER A 634 26.54 -21.90 14.41
CA SER A 634 27.00 -21.81 13.01
C SER A 634 25.88 -22.19 12.02
N ALA A 635 26.09 -21.91 10.73
CA ALA A 635 25.14 -22.30 9.68
C ALA A 635 24.92 -23.83 9.62
N ALA A 636 25.97 -24.62 9.84
CA ALA A 636 25.90 -26.09 9.87
C ALA A 636 25.11 -26.64 11.07
N ARG A 637 24.85 -25.81 12.09
CA ARG A 637 24.11 -26.16 13.31
C ARG A 637 22.64 -25.69 13.28
N ARG A 638 22.20 -25.03 12.21
CA ARG A 638 20.79 -24.67 12.01
C ARG A 638 19.95 -25.93 11.76
N ILE A 639 18.67 -25.88 12.11
CA ILE A 639 17.77 -27.03 11.96
C ILE A 639 17.07 -26.94 10.60
N PRO A 640 17.36 -27.85 9.65
CA PRO A 640 16.70 -27.83 8.36
C PRO A 640 15.23 -28.18 8.50
N VAL A 641 14.39 -27.51 7.71
CA VAL A 641 12.95 -27.75 7.68
C VAL A 641 12.57 -28.30 6.30
N PRO A 642 12.08 -29.55 6.21
CA PRO A 642 11.78 -30.18 4.94
C PRO A 642 10.51 -29.60 4.31
N GLY A 643 10.47 -29.56 2.98
CA GLY A 643 9.30 -29.11 2.23
C GLY A 643 8.96 -27.64 2.50
N GLN A 644 7.65 -27.35 2.52
CA GLN A 644 7.11 -25.99 2.70
C GLN A 644 6.09 -25.99 3.84
N PRO A 645 6.50 -26.05 5.12
CA PRO A 645 5.56 -26.12 6.24
C PRO A 645 4.65 -24.90 6.34
N LEU A 646 3.42 -25.15 6.81
CA LEU A 646 2.45 -24.11 7.14
C LEU A 646 2.85 -23.33 8.39
N ARG A 647 3.34 -24.04 9.40
CA ARG A 647 3.78 -23.47 10.67
C ARG A 647 4.89 -24.29 11.28
N VAL A 648 5.72 -23.61 12.07
CA VAL A 648 6.71 -24.20 12.94
C VAL A 648 6.22 -24.05 14.38
N ARG A 649 6.45 -25.04 15.23
CA ARG A 649 6.09 -25.03 16.64
C ARG A 649 7.32 -25.28 17.48
N VAL A 650 7.51 -24.46 18.52
CA VAL A 650 8.50 -24.69 19.57
C VAL A 650 7.75 -25.10 20.82
N ARG A 651 7.90 -26.34 21.25
CA ARG A 651 7.31 -26.84 22.48
C ARG A 651 8.18 -26.46 23.66
N ILE A 652 7.58 -25.78 24.63
CA ILE A 652 8.30 -25.06 25.68
C ILE A 652 7.53 -25.10 27.01
N LYS A 653 8.25 -25.15 28.14
CA LYS A 653 7.74 -24.74 29.46
C LYS A 653 8.25 -23.33 29.76
N SER A 654 7.41 -22.49 30.34
CA SER A 654 7.77 -21.11 30.69
C SER A 654 7.32 -20.77 32.08
N SER A 655 8.24 -20.30 32.95
CA SER A 655 7.87 -19.84 34.30
C SER A 655 7.29 -18.42 34.33
N ILE A 656 7.25 -17.73 33.17
CA ILE A 656 6.68 -16.38 33.01
C ILE A 656 5.71 -16.35 31.82
N SER A 657 4.85 -15.35 31.76
CA SER A 657 4.03 -15.12 30.57
C SER A 657 4.80 -14.29 29.54
N VAL A 658 4.64 -14.61 28.27
CA VAL A 658 5.07 -13.79 27.11
C VAL A 658 3.82 -13.39 26.35
N PRO A 659 3.55 -12.10 26.13
CA PRO A 659 2.35 -11.67 25.41
C PRO A 659 2.26 -12.24 23.99
N ASN A 660 1.04 -12.31 23.45
CA ASN A 660 0.80 -12.76 22.08
C ASN A 660 1.55 -11.87 21.08
N GLY A 661 2.12 -12.46 20.03
CA GLY A 661 2.91 -11.73 19.04
C GLY A 661 4.32 -11.34 19.52
N LEU A 662 4.75 -11.77 20.72
CA LEU A 662 6.07 -11.46 21.27
C LEU A 662 6.95 -12.70 21.51
N THR A 663 6.57 -13.88 21.02
CA THR A 663 7.56 -14.92 20.73
C THR A 663 8.10 -14.71 19.31
N TYR A 664 9.36 -15.06 19.04
CA TYR A 664 10.01 -14.85 17.75
C TYR A 664 10.84 -16.06 17.34
N LEU A 665 10.66 -16.56 16.13
CA LEU A 665 11.44 -17.64 15.53
C LEU A 665 12.31 -17.08 14.41
N ALA A 666 13.62 -17.25 14.50
CA ALA A 666 14.56 -16.86 13.45
C ALA A 666 14.86 -18.04 12.52
N TYR A 667 14.95 -17.80 11.22
CA TYR A 667 15.30 -18.80 10.21
C TYR A 667 16.12 -18.20 9.06
N ASN A 668 16.71 -19.06 8.25
CA ASN A 668 17.35 -18.73 6.98
C ASN A 668 16.61 -19.46 5.87
N ASP A 669 16.31 -18.78 4.77
CA ASP A 669 15.57 -19.35 3.64
C ASP A 669 16.50 -20.00 2.60
N ALA A 670 15.93 -20.57 1.54
CA ALA A 670 16.69 -21.23 0.47
C ALA A 670 17.61 -20.28 -0.32
N ASN A 671 17.33 -18.98 -0.28
CA ASN A 671 18.16 -17.94 -0.89
C ASN A 671 19.28 -17.47 0.05
N GLY A 672 19.40 -18.06 1.25
CA GLY A 672 20.37 -17.69 2.27
C GLY A 672 19.99 -16.44 3.07
N LYS A 673 18.82 -15.84 2.82
CA LYS A 673 18.34 -14.64 3.54
C LYS A 673 17.92 -15.03 4.94
N GLY A 674 18.43 -14.31 5.94
CA GLY A 674 18.00 -14.43 7.33
C GLY A 674 16.71 -13.65 7.57
N GLY A 675 15.76 -14.23 8.29
CA GLY A 675 14.52 -13.60 8.68
C GLY A 675 13.96 -14.21 9.96
N GLY A 676 12.72 -13.85 10.29
CA GLY A 676 12.00 -14.48 11.38
C GLY A 676 10.57 -14.01 11.50
N VAL A 677 9.80 -14.72 12.30
CA VAL A 677 8.35 -14.57 12.45
C VAL A 677 7.96 -14.49 13.91
N TYR A 678 6.98 -13.65 14.20
CA TYR A 678 6.37 -13.59 15.52
C TYR A 678 5.33 -14.69 15.70
N GLY A 679 5.21 -15.21 16.92
CA GLY A 679 4.35 -16.35 17.24
C GLY A 679 3.38 -16.08 18.38
N THR A 680 2.74 -17.15 18.83
CA THR A 680 1.74 -17.14 19.91
C THR A 680 2.33 -16.76 21.27
N ALA A 681 1.44 -16.35 22.19
CA ALA A 681 1.79 -16.08 23.59
C ALA A 681 2.36 -17.31 24.31
N LEU A 682 3.08 -17.07 25.40
CA LEU A 682 3.38 -18.08 26.42
C LEU A 682 2.63 -17.76 27.72
N THR A 683 2.12 -18.79 28.38
CA THR A 683 1.55 -18.73 29.73
C THR A 683 2.53 -19.25 30.76
N ALA A 684 2.64 -18.58 31.91
CA ALA A 684 3.42 -19.08 33.03
C ALA A 684 2.84 -20.39 33.57
N GLY A 685 3.65 -21.44 33.67
CA GLY A 685 3.25 -22.73 34.23
C GLY A 685 4.28 -23.83 34.00
N ASP A 686 4.05 -24.98 34.63
CA ASP A 686 4.91 -26.17 34.53
C ASP A 686 4.50 -27.11 33.38
N ASP A 687 3.36 -26.84 32.73
CA ASP A 687 2.87 -27.61 31.59
C ASP A 687 3.54 -27.19 30.28
N TYR A 688 3.68 -28.16 29.38
CA TYR A 688 4.14 -27.88 28.01
C TYR A 688 3.08 -27.14 27.20
N GLN A 689 3.55 -26.17 26.43
CA GLN A 689 2.76 -25.43 25.46
C GLN A 689 3.56 -25.26 24.16
N ASP A 690 2.86 -24.96 23.06
CA ASP A 690 3.49 -24.71 21.76
C ASP A 690 3.49 -23.21 21.47
N ALA A 691 4.69 -22.61 21.36
CA ALA A 691 4.85 -21.36 20.63
C ALA A 691 4.74 -21.66 19.14
N THR A 692 3.69 -21.15 18.50
CA THR A 692 3.37 -21.44 17.10
C THR A 692 3.70 -20.27 16.20
N PHE A 693 4.34 -20.56 15.06
CA PHE A 693 4.88 -19.59 14.11
C PHE A 693 4.39 -19.89 12.70
N THR A 694 3.58 -19.01 12.12
CA THR A 694 3.15 -19.11 10.71
C THR A 694 4.17 -18.44 9.80
N LEU A 695 4.61 -19.13 8.75
CA LEU A 695 5.60 -18.58 7.81
C LEU A 695 4.91 -17.69 6.76
N PRO A 696 5.56 -16.59 6.31
CA PRO A 696 5.07 -15.77 5.21
C PRO A 696 4.87 -16.59 3.93
N ALA A 697 3.82 -16.29 3.17
CA ALA A 697 3.48 -17.00 1.94
C ALA A 697 4.61 -16.97 0.88
N ASN A 698 5.47 -15.96 0.92
CA ASN A 698 6.61 -15.78 0.02
C ASN A 698 7.94 -16.34 0.58
N THR A 699 7.91 -17.16 1.63
CA THR A 699 9.12 -17.79 2.18
C THR A 699 9.73 -18.75 1.17
N ALA A 700 11.00 -18.59 0.84
CA ALA A 700 11.72 -19.50 -0.04
C ALA A 700 12.16 -20.77 0.72
N PHE A 701 11.70 -21.94 0.29
CA PHE A 701 11.99 -23.21 0.94
C PHE A 701 13.04 -24.05 0.18
N PRO A 702 13.81 -24.92 0.88
CA PRO A 702 13.74 -25.23 2.30
C PRO A 702 14.31 -24.11 3.19
N ILE A 703 13.77 -23.95 4.40
CA ILE A 703 14.33 -23.05 5.41
C ILE A 703 15.19 -23.82 6.43
N ALA A 704 16.01 -23.11 7.19
CA ALA A 704 16.72 -23.65 8.34
C ALA A 704 16.55 -22.73 9.56
N ILE A 705 16.00 -23.25 10.65
CA ILE A 705 15.77 -22.50 11.89
C ILE A 705 17.11 -22.14 12.53
N SER A 706 17.26 -20.87 12.85
CA SER A 706 18.50 -20.27 13.36
C SER A 706 18.36 -19.72 14.78
N GLY A 707 17.15 -19.63 15.34
CA GLY A 707 16.95 -19.22 16.74
C GLY A 707 15.49 -19.08 17.18
N PHE A 708 15.31 -18.81 18.46
CA PHE A 708 14.02 -18.54 19.10
C PHE A 708 14.20 -17.47 20.20
N GLN A 709 13.21 -16.60 20.41
CA GLN A 709 13.16 -15.64 21.52
C GLN A 709 11.74 -15.52 22.12
N GLY A 710 11.65 -15.28 23.42
CA GLY A 710 10.50 -14.67 24.08
C GLY A 710 10.81 -13.20 24.42
N ILE A 711 9.87 -12.29 24.13
CA ILE A 711 10.06 -10.84 24.24
C ILE A 711 9.01 -10.25 25.18
N ASN A 712 9.43 -9.37 26.08
CA ASN A 712 8.54 -8.58 26.92
C ASN A 712 8.95 -7.10 26.87
N THR A 713 8.18 -6.32 26.12
CA THR A 713 8.43 -4.88 25.91
C THR A 713 8.00 -4.03 27.10
N SER A 714 7.18 -4.56 28.01
CA SER A 714 6.74 -3.85 29.21
C SER A 714 7.71 -4.06 30.37
N VAL A 715 8.40 -2.99 30.78
CA VAL A 715 9.38 -3.02 31.88
C VAL A 715 8.75 -3.57 33.17
N ALA A 716 7.47 -3.27 33.44
CA ALA A 716 6.76 -3.76 34.62
C ALA A 716 6.47 -5.27 34.60
N GLN A 717 6.48 -5.89 33.42
CA GLN A 717 6.21 -7.32 33.24
C GLN A 717 7.49 -8.15 33.03
N GLN A 718 8.66 -7.51 32.89
CA GLN A 718 9.95 -8.19 32.84
C GLN A 718 10.26 -8.82 34.21
N LYS A 719 10.38 -10.14 34.25
CA LYS A 719 10.62 -10.92 35.47
C LYS A 719 11.75 -11.91 35.23
N ALA A 720 12.47 -12.24 36.31
CA ALA A 720 13.36 -13.38 36.29
C ALA A 720 12.53 -14.66 36.09
N GLY A 721 13.09 -15.63 35.37
CA GLY A 721 12.37 -16.84 35.03
C GLY A 721 13.22 -17.89 34.33
N THR A 722 12.53 -18.93 33.87
CA THR A 722 13.10 -20.10 33.20
C THR A 722 12.28 -20.45 31.96
N PHE A 723 12.98 -20.76 30.86
CA PHE A 723 12.43 -21.50 29.72
C PHE A 723 13.05 -22.89 29.65
N VAL A 724 12.24 -23.91 29.34
CA VAL A 724 12.73 -25.25 28.96
C VAL A 724 12.20 -25.59 27.59
N LEU A 725 13.08 -25.66 26.59
CA LEU A 725 12.73 -25.99 25.21
C LEU A 725 12.89 -27.49 24.99
N ASP A 726 11.81 -28.14 24.56
CA ASP A 726 11.71 -29.59 24.39
C ASP A 726 11.88 -30.01 22.94
N ARG A 727 11.14 -29.39 22.02
CA ARG A 727 11.26 -29.73 20.59
C ARG A 727 10.83 -28.63 19.66
N ILE A 728 11.30 -28.75 18.42
CA ILE A 728 10.87 -27.96 17.28
C ILE A 728 10.19 -28.90 16.29
N GLU A 729 8.96 -28.60 15.94
CA GLU A 729 8.14 -29.34 14.99
C GLU A 729 7.72 -28.44 13.84
N ALA A 730 7.37 -29.04 12.70
CA ALA A 730 6.76 -28.32 11.59
C ALA A 730 5.57 -29.10 11.03
N ASP A 731 4.52 -28.36 10.71
CA ASP A 731 3.32 -28.90 10.07
C ASP A 731 3.47 -28.76 8.56
N VAL A 732 3.82 -29.85 7.88
CA VAL A 732 4.12 -29.88 6.45
C VAL A 732 2.86 -30.26 5.67
N PRO A 733 2.40 -29.44 4.71
CA PRO A 733 1.23 -29.78 3.90
C PRO A 733 1.49 -31.01 3.04
N THR A 734 0.42 -31.73 2.70
CA THR A 734 0.48 -32.83 1.72
C THR A 734 1.10 -32.34 0.41
N SER A 735 2.08 -33.07 -0.12
CA SER A 735 2.77 -32.70 -1.37
C SER A 735 1.79 -32.73 -2.55
N ILE A 736 1.84 -31.72 -3.40
CA ILE A 736 1.13 -31.64 -4.67
C ILE A 736 2.12 -31.26 -5.77
N GLU A 737 1.99 -31.89 -6.94
CA GLU A 737 2.76 -31.49 -8.11
C GLU A 737 2.25 -30.12 -8.59
N LEU A 738 3.14 -29.13 -8.60
CA LEU A 738 2.81 -27.80 -9.10
C LEU A 738 2.75 -27.84 -10.62
N PRO A 739 1.81 -27.11 -11.25
CA PRO A 739 1.79 -27.01 -12.70
C PRO A 739 3.08 -26.38 -13.22
N ALA A 740 3.52 -26.84 -14.39
CA ALA A 740 4.68 -26.26 -15.06
C ALA A 740 4.43 -24.77 -15.33
N GLN A 741 5.43 -23.92 -15.05
CA GLN A 741 5.32 -22.51 -15.39
C GLN A 741 5.24 -22.35 -16.91
N PRO A 742 4.25 -21.62 -17.44
CA PRO A 742 4.12 -21.39 -18.88
C PRO A 742 5.30 -20.56 -19.41
N ASP A 743 5.57 -20.67 -20.72
CA ASP A 743 6.54 -19.80 -21.41
C ASP A 743 6.14 -18.32 -21.27
N LEU A 744 7.14 -17.43 -21.31
CA LEU A 744 6.89 -15.99 -21.33
C LEU A 744 6.08 -15.60 -22.57
N ARG A 745 5.14 -14.70 -22.37
CA ARG A 745 4.28 -14.20 -23.44
C ARG A 745 4.94 -12.98 -24.11
N PRO A 746 5.07 -12.96 -25.45
CA PRO A 746 5.60 -11.79 -26.14
C PRO A 746 4.71 -10.55 -25.98
N ASP A 747 5.31 -9.45 -25.54
CA ASP A 747 4.69 -8.12 -25.49
C ASP A 747 4.97 -7.33 -26.79
N PRO A 748 3.98 -6.65 -27.39
CA PRO A 748 4.16 -5.85 -28.61
C PRO A 748 5.20 -4.73 -28.50
N LEU A 749 5.58 -4.30 -27.28
CA LEU A 749 6.67 -3.34 -27.10
C LEU A 749 8.00 -3.88 -27.65
N ILE A 750 8.20 -5.20 -27.65
CA ILE A 750 9.42 -5.84 -28.13
C ILE A 750 9.17 -6.47 -29.50
N SER A 751 9.99 -6.09 -30.47
CA SER A 751 9.97 -6.67 -31.81
C SER A 751 10.39 -8.15 -31.78
N ASP A 752 9.56 -9.03 -32.34
CA ASP A 752 9.85 -10.47 -32.42
C ASP A 752 11.05 -10.78 -33.34
N ASP A 753 11.17 -10.05 -34.46
CA ASP A 753 12.18 -10.27 -35.51
C ASP A 753 13.28 -9.20 -35.59
N GLY A 754 13.24 -8.22 -34.69
CA GLY A 754 14.15 -7.08 -34.64
C GLY A 754 13.86 -6.01 -35.70
N ALA A 755 12.80 -6.14 -36.50
CA ALA A 755 12.31 -5.03 -37.30
C ALA A 755 11.67 -3.99 -36.37
N LEU A 756 12.20 -2.77 -36.41
CA LEU A 756 11.66 -1.62 -35.68
C LEU A 756 10.74 -0.80 -36.58
N ILE A 757 9.89 0.03 -35.95
CA ILE A 757 9.11 1.07 -36.61
C ILE A 757 10.00 1.84 -37.60
N ASP A 758 9.53 1.91 -38.85
CA ASP A 758 10.21 2.60 -39.95
C ASP A 758 9.24 3.61 -40.57
N GLY A 759 9.69 4.86 -40.71
CA GLY A 759 8.86 5.98 -41.14
C GLY A 759 9.65 7.28 -41.20
N HIS A 760 9.15 8.25 -41.99
CA HIS A 760 9.83 9.54 -42.19
C HIS A 760 10.12 10.29 -40.89
N ASP A 761 9.18 10.21 -39.92
CA ASP A 761 9.27 10.92 -38.65
C ASP A 761 9.71 10.02 -37.48
N ALA A 762 9.94 8.73 -37.75
CA ALA A 762 10.43 7.81 -36.74
C ALA A 762 11.90 8.08 -36.44
N TRP A 763 12.27 8.06 -35.17
CA TRP A 763 13.65 8.25 -34.72
C TRP A 763 14.04 7.15 -33.74
N ARG A 764 15.33 7.06 -33.41
CA ARG A 764 15.88 5.92 -32.66
C ARG A 764 16.79 6.35 -31.51
N PHE A 765 16.78 5.60 -30.43
CA PHE A 765 17.75 5.72 -29.34
C PHE A 765 18.18 4.33 -28.85
N ALA A 766 19.20 4.27 -28.00
CA ALA A 766 19.65 3.02 -27.41
C ALA A 766 19.75 3.12 -25.89
N THR A 767 19.68 1.97 -25.23
CA THR A 767 19.84 1.84 -23.78
C THR A 767 20.91 0.82 -23.44
N LEU A 768 21.73 1.14 -22.44
CA LEU A 768 22.82 0.32 -21.92
C LEU A 768 22.82 0.45 -20.38
N SER A 769 23.07 -0.63 -19.64
CA SER A 769 23.06 -0.59 -18.18
C SER A 769 23.92 -1.70 -17.57
N ASP A 770 24.23 -1.60 -16.27
CA ASP A 770 24.80 -2.71 -15.49
C ASP A 770 26.09 -3.31 -16.08
N VAL A 771 27.03 -2.46 -16.49
CA VAL A 771 28.36 -2.90 -16.93
C VAL A 771 29.22 -3.31 -15.71
N GLN A 772 29.15 -2.53 -14.63
CA GLN A 772 29.77 -2.79 -13.32
C GLN A 772 31.29 -3.05 -13.34
N PHE A 773 32.09 -2.14 -13.89
CA PHE A 773 33.57 -2.18 -13.72
C PHE A 773 34.07 -1.27 -12.59
N THR A 774 35.31 -1.50 -12.16
CA THR A 774 36.05 -0.60 -11.26
C THR A 774 37.42 -0.28 -11.82
N ALA A 775 38.10 0.72 -11.28
CA ALA A 775 39.50 1.01 -11.57
C ALA A 775 40.43 -0.13 -11.14
N ASP A 776 40.08 -0.84 -10.07
CA ASP A 776 40.86 -1.99 -9.56
C ASP A 776 40.61 -3.27 -10.39
N ASN A 777 39.45 -3.39 -11.02
CA ASN A 777 39.08 -4.49 -11.92
C ASN A 777 38.42 -3.97 -13.22
N PRO A 778 39.22 -3.46 -14.17
CA PRO A 778 38.71 -2.77 -15.35
C PRO A 778 38.31 -3.72 -16.50
N ALA A 779 38.28 -5.05 -16.28
CA ALA A 779 38.05 -6.01 -17.37
C ALA A 779 36.73 -5.74 -18.12
N LEU A 780 35.65 -5.44 -17.39
CA LEU A 780 34.34 -5.13 -17.96
C LEU A 780 34.27 -3.74 -18.63
N ALA A 781 35.26 -2.87 -18.47
CA ALA A 781 35.34 -1.62 -19.24
C ALA A 781 35.45 -1.89 -20.76
N GLN A 782 36.04 -3.02 -21.15
CA GLN A 782 36.07 -3.44 -22.55
C GLN A 782 34.67 -3.72 -23.11
N VAL A 783 33.75 -4.18 -22.26
CA VAL A 783 32.35 -4.41 -22.64
C VAL A 783 31.66 -3.09 -22.93
N ALA A 784 31.81 -2.06 -22.08
CA ALA A 784 31.27 -0.73 -22.35
C ALA A 784 31.75 -0.17 -23.71
N THR A 785 33.06 -0.24 -23.96
CA THR A 785 33.65 0.20 -25.23
C THR A 785 33.09 -0.58 -26.42
N ALA A 786 33.07 -1.90 -26.32
CA ALA A 786 32.60 -2.80 -27.36
C ALA A 786 31.10 -2.64 -27.65
N ALA A 787 30.28 -2.43 -26.62
CA ALA A 787 28.83 -2.22 -26.74
C ALA A 787 28.52 -0.86 -27.38
N ILE A 788 29.10 0.23 -26.89
CA ILE A 788 28.86 1.58 -27.45
C ILE A 788 29.28 1.64 -28.92
N ARG A 789 30.40 1.02 -29.29
CA ARG A 789 30.84 0.95 -30.69
C ARG A 789 29.84 0.18 -31.58
N ARG A 790 29.20 -0.89 -31.07
CA ARG A 790 28.11 -1.61 -31.78
C ARG A 790 26.85 -0.77 -31.89
N ILE A 791 26.43 -0.15 -30.79
CA ILE A 791 25.26 0.73 -30.74
C ILE A 791 25.38 1.82 -31.81
N ARG A 792 26.56 2.43 -31.95
CA ARG A 792 26.78 3.47 -32.97
C ARG A 792 26.61 2.98 -34.41
N GLN A 793 26.77 1.68 -34.69
CA GLN A 793 26.49 1.11 -36.02
C GLN A 793 25.00 1.13 -36.38
N THR A 794 24.10 1.19 -35.39
CA THR A 794 22.65 1.30 -35.62
C THR A 794 22.17 2.73 -35.81
N ARG A 795 23.09 3.71 -35.69
CA ARG A 795 22.86 5.15 -35.86
C ARG A 795 21.69 5.70 -35.00
N PRO A 796 21.70 5.50 -33.67
CA PRO A 796 20.72 6.15 -32.82
C PRO A 796 21.00 7.66 -32.73
N ASP A 797 20.00 8.43 -32.31
CA ASP A 797 20.12 9.85 -32.01
C ASP A 797 20.77 10.10 -30.64
N LEU A 798 20.58 9.18 -29.68
CA LEU A 798 21.15 9.26 -28.34
C LEU A 798 21.27 7.89 -27.68
N ILE A 799 22.07 7.81 -26.61
CA ILE A 799 22.17 6.64 -25.72
C ILE A 799 21.78 7.07 -24.30
N VAL A 800 20.93 6.28 -23.64
CA VAL A 800 20.68 6.38 -22.19
C VAL A 800 21.45 5.28 -21.48
N LEU A 801 22.38 5.67 -20.60
CA LEU A 801 23.13 4.78 -19.72
C LEU A 801 22.34 4.67 -18.41
N ASN A 802 21.59 3.57 -18.20
CA ASN A 802 20.62 3.45 -17.10
C ASN A 802 21.21 2.72 -15.87
N GLY A 803 22.21 3.35 -15.27
CA GLY A 803 22.83 2.97 -14.00
C GLY A 803 23.84 1.84 -14.05
N ASP A 804 24.60 1.70 -12.96
CA ASP A 804 25.55 0.63 -12.70
C ASP A 804 26.58 0.46 -13.83
N VAL A 805 27.09 1.57 -14.39
CA VAL A 805 28.26 1.50 -15.29
C VAL A 805 29.49 1.13 -14.47
N THR A 806 29.60 1.67 -13.24
CA THR A 806 30.62 1.26 -12.28
C THR A 806 30.06 0.34 -11.21
N ASP A 807 30.91 -0.48 -10.60
CA ASP A 807 30.53 -1.34 -9.47
C ASP A 807 30.64 -0.61 -8.11
N ARG A 808 31.25 0.59 -8.11
CA ARG A 808 31.38 1.49 -6.94
C ARG A 808 31.41 2.96 -7.38
N GLY A 809 31.08 3.86 -6.46
CA GLY A 809 31.07 5.32 -6.61
C GLY A 809 32.34 6.03 -6.12
N LEU A 810 33.50 5.36 -6.14
CA LEU A 810 34.76 6.01 -5.76
C LEU A 810 35.22 6.97 -6.86
N PRO A 811 35.90 8.08 -6.53
CA PRO A 811 36.34 9.06 -7.52
C PRO A 811 37.15 8.45 -8.68
N GLN A 812 38.04 7.50 -8.40
CA GLN A 812 38.82 6.83 -9.44
C GLN A 812 37.99 5.90 -10.34
N ASP A 813 36.93 5.29 -9.81
CA ASP A 813 36.05 4.41 -10.58
C ASP A 813 35.19 5.26 -11.54
N LEU A 814 34.67 6.39 -11.04
CA LEU A 814 33.87 7.34 -11.84
C LEU A 814 34.70 8.09 -12.89
N ALA A 815 35.94 8.48 -12.55
CA ALA A 815 36.86 9.09 -13.51
C ALA A 815 37.24 8.10 -14.64
N LEU A 816 37.47 6.83 -14.30
CA LEU A 816 37.66 5.78 -15.31
C LEU A 816 36.41 5.62 -16.17
N ALA A 817 35.21 5.67 -15.57
CA ALA A 817 33.98 5.58 -16.34
C ALA A 817 33.82 6.73 -17.33
N ARG A 818 34.07 7.98 -16.94
CA ARG A 818 34.10 9.11 -17.87
C ARG A 818 35.05 8.85 -19.03
N GLN A 819 36.29 8.44 -18.72
CA GLN A 819 37.30 8.15 -19.74
C GLN A 819 36.82 7.06 -20.72
N VAL A 820 36.41 5.90 -20.21
CA VAL A 820 35.98 4.75 -21.01
C VAL A 820 34.79 5.10 -21.91
N LEU A 821 33.78 5.79 -21.36
CA LEU A 821 32.60 6.20 -22.12
C LEU A 821 32.97 7.19 -23.23
N THR A 822 33.76 8.22 -22.92
CA THR A 822 34.21 9.20 -23.92
C THR A 822 35.07 8.54 -25.01
N ASP A 823 36.02 7.68 -24.65
CA ASP A 823 36.88 6.95 -25.60
C ASP A 823 36.06 6.01 -26.51
N ALA A 824 34.97 5.44 -25.99
CA ALA A 824 34.03 4.62 -26.75
C ALA A 824 33.19 5.43 -27.76
N GLY A 825 33.14 6.76 -27.60
CA GLY A 825 32.39 7.68 -28.45
C GLY A 825 31.10 8.22 -27.82
N CYS A 826 30.95 8.19 -26.49
CA CYS A 826 29.89 8.93 -25.82
C CYS A 826 30.27 10.41 -25.63
N ASP A 827 29.46 11.29 -26.18
CA ASP A 827 29.41 12.71 -25.83
C ASP A 827 28.51 12.86 -24.60
N LEU A 828 29.12 12.82 -23.40
CA LEU A 828 28.40 12.86 -22.12
C LEU A 828 27.78 14.23 -21.90
N VAL A 829 26.46 14.33 -22.11
CA VAL A 829 25.71 15.59 -22.12
C VAL A 829 25.55 16.13 -20.69
N PRO A 830 26.12 17.30 -20.34
CA PRO A 830 25.88 17.95 -19.05
C PRO A 830 24.43 18.46 -18.95
N VAL A 831 23.90 18.55 -17.73
CA VAL A 831 22.58 19.14 -17.48
C VAL A 831 22.56 20.61 -17.91
N GLY A 832 21.56 21.00 -18.71
CA GLY A 832 21.40 22.35 -19.26
C GLY A 832 22.23 22.62 -20.52
N GLN A 833 22.91 21.60 -21.06
CA GLN A 833 23.65 21.66 -22.32
C GLN A 833 23.14 20.62 -23.33
N GLU A 834 21.86 20.29 -23.24
CA GLU A 834 21.22 19.35 -24.15
C GLU A 834 21.26 19.87 -25.60
N PRO A 835 21.51 18.98 -26.59
CA PRO A 835 21.37 19.33 -28.00
C PRO A 835 19.98 19.89 -28.31
N PRO A 836 19.81 20.67 -29.38
CA PRO A 836 18.49 21.13 -29.80
C PRO A 836 17.51 19.96 -29.98
N GLU A 837 16.26 20.14 -29.55
CA GLU A 837 15.21 19.10 -29.51
C GLU A 837 15.01 18.35 -30.85
N ASN A 838 15.24 19.02 -31.99
CA ASN A 838 15.04 18.47 -33.33
C ASN A 838 16.35 18.05 -34.01
N SER A 839 17.45 17.97 -33.25
CA SER A 839 18.76 17.61 -33.78
C SER A 839 18.83 16.13 -34.16
N THR A 840 19.70 15.82 -35.13
CA THR A 840 20.06 14.45 -35.49
C THR A 840 21.59 14.40 -35.52
N PRO A 841 22.25 13.55 -34.72
CA PRO A 841 23.70 13.47 -34.71
C PRO A 841 24.24 13.10 -36.08
N ASN A 842 25.38 13.68 -36.46
CA ASN A 842 26.10 13.23 -37.65
C ASN A 842 26.71 11.85 -37.37
N PRO A 843 26.32 10.78 -38.09
CA PRO A 843 26.87 9.43 -37.86
C PRO A 843 28.39 9.34 -38.02
N GLU A 844 28.99 10.27 -38.76
CA GLU A 844 30.44 10.33 -39.02
C GLU A 844 31.23 11.14 -37.97
N ALA A 845 30.56 11.82 -37.02
CA ALA A 845 31.21 12.72 -36.05
C ALA A 845 32.13 12.01 -35.03
N GLY A 846 32.14 10.67 -35.00
CA GLY A 846 32.96 9.91 -34.07
C GLY A 846 32.38 9.76 -32.67
N SER A 847 31.36 10.56 -32.30
CA SER A 847 30.64 10.52 -31.03
C SER A 847 29.12 10.55 -31.20
N ILE A 848 28.39 10.28 -30.12
CA ILE A 848 26.92 10.33 -30.01
C ILE A 848 26.52 10.89 -28.63
N PRO A 849 25.45 11.71 -28.51
CA PRO A 849 24.96 12.17 -27.21
C PRO A 849 24.62 11.01 -26.27
N CYS A 850 25.16 11.04 -25.05
CA CYS A 850 24.91 10.06 -24.01
C CYS A 850 24.42 10.72 -22.72
N TYR A 851 23.35 10.17 -22.15
CA TYR A 851 22.74 10.60 -20.90
C TYR A 851 22.94 9.54 -19.83
N TYR A 852 23.52 9.92 -18.69
CA TYR A 852 23.86 8.98 -17.62
C TYR A 852 22.92 9.12 -16.42
N VAL A 853 22.12 8.09 -16.17
CA VAL A 853 21.32 7.90 -14.95
C VAL A 853 22.14 7.06 -13.97
N PRO A 854 22.39 7.51 -12.72
CA PRO A 854 23.15 6.72 -11.76
C PRO A 854 22.32 5.53 -11.21
N GLY A 855 22.98 4.40 -11.02
CA GLY A 855 22.48 3.24 -10.29
C GLY A 855 22.90 3.27 -8.83
N ASN A 856 22.62 2.18 -8.09
CA ASN A 856 23.04 2.10 -6.69
C ASN A 856 24.54 1.93 -6.56
N HIS A 857 25.21 1.31 -7.52
CA HIS A 857 26.65 1.11 -7.43
C HIS A 857 27.44 2.41 -7.53
N GLU A 858 26.93 3.41 -8.24
CA GLU A 858 27.50 4.77 -8.22
C GLU A 858 27.40 5.48 -6.85
N SER A 859 26.65 4.93 -5.89
CA SER A 859 26.59 5.40 -4.50
C SER A 859 27.44 4.59 -3.51
N TYR A 860 28.01 3.45 -3.92
CA TYR A 860 28.79 2.59 -3.03
C TYR A 860 30.21 3.12 -2.79
N GLY A 861 30.63 3.14 -1.53
CA GLY A 861 31.99 3.45 -1.10
C GLY A 861 32.88 2.21 -0.95
N LEU A 862 33.91 2.32 -0.10
CA LEU A 862 34.77 1.19 0.25
C LEU A 862 33.96 0.07 0.94
N ASN A 863 34.39 -1.18 0.74
CA ASN A 863 33.74 -2.38 1.27
C ASN A 863 32.26 -2.51 0.90
N ASN A 864 31.84 -1.98 -0.25
CA ASN A 864 30.45 -1.97 -0.74
C ASN A 864 29.44 -1.39 0.27
N THR A 865 29.88 -0.43 1.08
CA THR A 865 28.99 0.29 2.00
C THR A 865 28.29 1.41 1.23
N GLN A 866 26.96 1.47 1.29
CA GLN A 866 26.19 2.53 0.63
C GLN A 866 26.47 3.89 1.25
N SER A 867 26.77 4.87 0.39
CA SER A 867 27.01 6.27 0.74
C SER A 867 25.99 7.14 -0.01
N ASP A 868 26.39 8.35 -0.43
CA ASP A 868 25.62 9.26 -1.27
C ASP A 868 26.20 9.38 -2.70
N LEU A 869 25.58 10.24 -3.52
CA LEU A 869 26.01 10.52 -4.90
C LEU A 869 27.01 11.68 -5.02
N THR A 870 27.65 12.14 -3.94
CA THR A 870 28.53 13.32 -3.99
C THR A 870 29.63 13.18 -5.05
N ASN A 871 30.29 12.02 -5.13
CA ASN A 871 31.34 11.78 -6.12
C ASN A 871 30.78 11.72 -7.55
N PHE A 872 29.61 11.11 -7.72
CA PHE A 872 28.91 11.10 -9.01
C PHE A 872 28.59 12.53 -9.45
N VAL A 873 28.08 13.37 -8.56
CA VAL A 873 27.77 14.78 -8.86
C VAL A 873 29.01 15.58 -9.21
N ASN A 874 30.12 15.36 -8.51
CA ASN A 874 31.39 16.02 -8.82
C ASN A 874 31.91 15.64 -10.20
N GLU A 875 31.73 14.38 -10.60
CA GLU A 875 32.22 13.88 -11.88
C GLU A 875 31.25 14.20 -13.03
N PHE A 876 29.96 13.85 -12.91
CA PHE A 876 28.97 13.87 -14.00
C PHE A 876 27.89 14.97 -13.87
N GLY A 877 27.79 15.65 -12.72
CA GLY A 877 26.80 16.69 -12.47
C GLY A 877 25.49 16.15 -11.88
N GLN A 878 24.41 16.93 -12.03
CA GLN A 878 23.12 16.63 -11.39
C GLN A 878 22.55 15.26 -11.86
N PRO A 879 22.10 14.38 -10.94
CA PRO A 879 21.81 12.98 -11.24
C PRO A 879 20.39 12.73 -11.79
N TYR A 880 19.57 13.77 -11.92
CA TYR A 880 18.22 13.72 -12.47
C TYR A 880 17.98 14.98 -13.31
N ARG A 881 17.13 14.88 -14.34
CA ARG A 881 16.81 15.99 -15.27
C ARG A 881 15.62 15.67 -16.16
N THR A 882 15.18 16.66 -16.92
CA THR A 882 14.22 16.52 -18.02
C THR A 882 14.77 17.14 -19.29
N PHE A 883 14.48 16.57 -20.46
CA PHE A 883 14.77 17.20 -21.76
C PHE A 883 13.84 16.65 -22.84
N ASP A 884 13.67 17.39 -23.93
CA ASP A 884 12.78 16.99 -25.03
C ASP A 884 13.62 16.65 -26.27
N HIS A 885 13.24 15.58 -26.97
CA HIS A 885 13.84 15.17 -28.24
C HIS A 885 12.76 14.67 -29.19
N LYS A 886 12.63 15.33 -30.35
CA LYS A 886 11.69 14.99 -31.44
C LYS A 886 10.28 14.64 -30.94
N GLY A 887 9.72 15.54 -30.13
CA GLY A 887 8.37 15.42 -29.56
C GLY A 887 8.22 14.39 -28.44
N THR A 888 9.33 13.92 -27.86
CA THR A 888 9.33 13.01 -26.70
C THR A 888 10.04 13.67 -25.53
N ARG A 889 9.38 13.76 -24.39
CA ARG A 889 9.98 14.24 -23.14
C ARG A 889 10.64 13.09 -22.39
N PHE A 890 11.93 13.22 -22.16
CA PHE A 890 12.71 12.34 -21.31
C PHE A 890 12.71 12.86 -19.88
N ILE A 891 12.45 11.99 -18.93
CA ILE A 891 12.52 12.27 -17.49
C ILE A 891 13.49 11.27 -16.87
N LEU A 892 14.67 11.73 -16.47
CA LEU A 892 15.72 10.92 -15.89
C LEU A 892 15.71 11.11 -14.38
N LEU A 893 15.54 10.01 -13.63
CA LEU A 893 15.38 9.97 -12.18
C LEU A 893 16.53 9.18 -11.53
N ALA A 894 16.96 9.62 -10.36
CA ALA A 894 17.97 8.96 -9.55
C ALA A 894 17.30 8.10 -8.47
N SER A 895 17.58 6.80 -8.49
CA SER A 895 17.07 5.81 -7.52
C SER A 895 18.20 5.09 -6.77
N SER A 896 19.41 5.64 -6.76
CA SER A 896 20.63 5.01 -6.25
C SER A 896 20.56 4.49 -4.81
N LEU A 897 19.67 5.02 -3.97
CA LEU A 897 19.45 4.53 -2.60
C LEU A 897 18.27 3.56 -2.47
N GLY A 898 17.82 2.96 -3.58
CA GLY A 898 16.65 2.08 -3.64
C GLY A 898 15.30 2.79 -3.49
N THR A 899 15.30 4.12 -3.40
CA THR A 899 14.12 5.00 -3.31
C THR A 899 14.36 6.29 -4.07
N LEU A 900 13.31 6.92 -4.60
CA LEU A 900 13.40 8.20 -5.31
C LEU A 900 13.56 9.35 -4.31
N ARG A 901 12.71 9.45 -3.28
CA ARG A 901 12.81 10.51 -2.27
C ARG A 901 14.12 10.45 -1.52
N GLY A 902 14.54 9.24 -1.12
CA GLY A 902 15.77 9.04 -0.35
C GLY A 902 17.01 9.44 -1.14
N THR A 903 17.01 9.22 -2.47
CA THR A 903 18.13 9.60 -3.34
C THR A 903 18.19 11.12 -3.56
N ALA A 904 17.07 11.75 -3.92
CA ALA A 904 16.96 13.21 -4.03
C ALA A 904 15.49 13.64 -4.01
N TRP A 905 15.10 14.56 -3.12
CA TRP A 905 13.71 15.03 -3.03
C TRP A 905 13.25 15.81 -4.27
N ASP A 906 14.05 16.76 -4.75
CA ASP A 906 13.64 17.74 -5.77
C ASP A 906 13.26 17.11 -7.11
N GLN A 907 13.67 15.87 -7.36
CA GLN A 907 13.31 15.13 -8.58
C GLN A 907 11.82 14.76 -8.64
N LEU A 908 11.14 14.59 -7.49
CA LEU A 908 9.73 14.21 -7.45
C LEU A 908 8.81 15.39 -7.81
N PRO A 909 8.98 16.60 -7.25
CA PRO A 909 8.32 17.80 -7.76
C PRO A 909 8.65 18.08 -9.23
N MET A 910 9.91 17.85 -9.66
CA MET A 910 10.31 17.98 -11.07
C MET A 910 9.53 17.01 -11.97
N LEU A 911 9.44 15.72 -11.62
CA LEU A 911 8.65 14.73 -12.38
C LEU A 911 7.19 15.18 -12.53
N ARG A 912 6.55 15.57 -11.43
CA ARG A 912 5.15 16.03 -11.46
C ARG A 912 5.00 17.24 -12.38
N GLN A 913 5.91 18.21 -12.28
CA GLN A 913 5.91 19.40 -13.13
C GLN A 913 6.11 19.05 -14.60
N ALA A 914 7.05 18.14 -14.90
CA ALA A 914 7.36 17.71 -16.26
C ALA A 914 6.17 17.04 -16.96
N LEU A 915 5.39 16.23 -16.23
CA LEU A 915 4.14 15.63 -16.71
C LEU A 915 3.05 16.69 -16.93
N ALA A 916 2.86 17.60 -15.98
CA ALA A 916 1.87 18.69 -16.09
C ALA A 916 2.19 19.67 -17.24
N ASP A 917 3.48 19.89 -17.51
CA ASP A 917 3.92 20.68 -18.65
C ASP A 917 3.74 19.92 -19.96
N ALA A 918 4.07 18.62 -19.99
CA ALA A 918 3.86 17.77 -21.17
C ALA A 918 2.38 17.64 -21.52
N GLU A 919 1.48 17.64 -20.55
CA GLU A 919 0.03 17.64 -20.77
C GLU A 919 -0.40 18.85 -21.62
N LYS A 920 0.15 20.04 -21.30
CA LYS A 920 -0.22 21.32 -21.93
C LYS A 920 0.55 21.60 -23.21
N ASP A 921 1.77 21.11 -23.33
CA ASP A 921 2.64 21.34 -24.48
C ASP A 921 2.25 20.43 -25.65
N ARG A 922 1.87 21.04 -26.78
CA ARG A 922 1.49 20.33 -28.01
C ARG A 922 2.67 19.84 -28.84
N SER A 923 3.90 20.29 -28.52
CA SER A 923 5.10 19.77 -29.16
C SER A 923 5.57 18.45 -28.54
N VAL A 924 5.12 18.14 -27.32
CA VAL A 924 5.40 16.88 -26.62
C VAL A 924 4.23 15.92 -26.83
N GLU A 925 4.49 14.80 -27.49
CA GLU A 925 3.49 13.76 -27.80
C GLU A 925 3.68 12.51 -26.93
N ASN A 926 4.87 12.32 -26.34
CA ASN A 926 5.20 11.15 -25.53
C ASN A 926 6.11 11.49 -24.35
N VAL A 927 6.09 10.67 -23.31
CA VAL A 927 6.99 10.75 -22.14
C VAL A 927 7.71 9.41 -21.94
N LEU A 928 9.02 9.46 -21.72
CA LEU A 928 9.86 8.32 -21.36
C LEU A 928 10.55 8.60 -20.03
N VAL A 929 10.32 7.74 -19.04
CA VAL A 929 10.89 7.86 -17.69
C VAL A 929 11.98 6.82 -17.48
N PHE A 930 13.13 7.22 -16.97
CA PHE A 930 14.23 6.31 -16.64
C PHE A 930 14.58 6.42 -15.17
N ALA A 931 14.70 5.29 -14.50
CA ALA A 931 15.32 5.16 -13.19
C ALA A 931 16.11 3.85 -13.17
N HIS A 932 17.19 3.74 -12.40
CA HIS A 932 17.92 2.48 -12.34
C HIS A 932 17.11 1.33 -11.69
N HIS A 933 16.45 1.57 -10.55
CA HIS A 933 15.55 0.59 -9.95
C HIS A 933 14.19 0.63 -10.67
N PRO A 934 13.68 -0.52 -11.16
CA PRO A 934 12.32 -0.61 -11.68
C PRO A 934 11.26 -0.49 -10.59
N VAL A 935 10.03 -0.16 -10.99
CA VAL A 935 8.87 -0.17 -10.10
C VAL A 935 8.49 -1.58 -9.66
N ASP A 936 8.76 -2.61 -10.45
CA ASP A 936 8.59 -4.02 -10.10
C ASP A 936 9.75 -4.85 -10.64
N ASP A 937 10.22 -5.80 -9.83
CA ASP A 937 11.24 -6.78 -10.21
C ASP A 937 10.53 -8.07 -10.66
N PRO A 938 10.73 -8.56 -11.89
CA PRO A 938 10.04 -9.74 -12.39
C PRO A 938 10.43 -11.04 -11.66
N ALA A 939 11.52 -11.05 -10.87
CA ALA A 939 11.90 -12.19 -10.06
C ALA A 939 10.95 -12.39 -8.88
N GLU A 940 10.79 -13.65 -8.45
CA GLU A 940 9.98 -14.01 -7.28
C GLU A 940 10.50 -13.36 -5.97
N SER A 941 11.80 -13.04 -5.90
CA SER A 941 12.42 -12.43 -4.72
C SER A 941 12.06 -10.96 -4.51
N LYS A 942 11.65 -10.26 -5.58
CA LYS A 942 11.33 -8.82 -5.56
C LYS A 942 12.45 -7.95 -4.97
N ALA A 943 13.71 -8.40 -5.14
CA ALA A 943 14.86 -7.88 -4.41
C ALA A 943 15.47 -6.64 -5.07
N SER A 944 15.20 -6.42 -6.36
CA SER A 944 15.84 -5.40 -7.18
C SER A 944 14.91 -4.30 -7.66
N GLN A 945 13.79 -4.06 -6.98
CA GLN A 945 12.84 -2.98 -7.30
C GLN A 945 12.97 -1.79 -6.35
N LEU A 946 12.23 -0.71 -6.63
CA LEU A 946 12.04 0.37 -5.66
C LEU A 946 11.53 -0.18 -4.32
N GLY A 947 12.29 0.07 -3.26
CA GLY A 947 12.04 -0.48 -1.93
C GLY A 947 10.82 0.13 -1.26
N ASP A 948 10.47 1.38 -1.58
CA ASP A 948 9.21 1.98 -1.15
C ASP A 948 8.09 1.70 -2.16
N ARG A 949 7.19 0.79 -1.79
CA ARG A 949 6.05 0.42 -2.64
C ARG A 949 5.03 1.53 -2.86
N ASP A 950 4.96 2.53 -1.96
CA ASP A 950 4.08 3.67 -2.18
C ASP A 950 4.70 4.65 -3.18
N GLU A 951 6.04 4.75 -3.25
CA GLU A 951 6.69 5.52 -4.31
C GLU A 951 6.46 4.87 -5.67
N ALA A 952 6.58 3.55 -5.77
CA ALA A 952 6.25 2.82 -7.01
C ALA A 952 4.79 3.11 -7.45
N ALA A 953 3.82 2.94 -6.53
CA ALA A 953 2.41 3.25 -6.80
C ALA A 953 2.17 4.71 -7.18
N LEU A 954 2.94 5.65 -6.63
CA LEU A 954 2.85 7.08 -6.98
C LEU A 954 3.28 7.32 -8.42
N ILE A 955 4.40 6.73 -8.85
CA ILE A 955 4.89 6.84 -10.23
C ILE A 955 3.91 6.14 -11.19
N GLU A 956 3.41 4.98 -10.81
CA GLU A 956 2.38 4.23 -11.55
C GLU A 956 1.13 5.07 -11.79
N ASN A 957 0.59 5.68 -10.72
CA ASN A 957 -0.58 6.56 -10.83
C ASN A 957 -0.30 7.81 -11.66
N MET A 958 0.84 8.47 -11.46
CA MET A 958 1.18 9.67 -12.24
C MET A 958 1.27 9.43 -13.74
N LEU A 959 1.89 8.31 -14.15
CA LEU A 959 2.04 7.97 -15.56
C LEU A 959 0.72 7.47 -16.17
N THR A 960 -0.06 6.70 -15.39
CA THR A 960 -1.40 6.26 -15.79
C THR A 960 -2.34 7.45 -15.98
N ASP A 961 -2.42 8.36 -14.99
CA ASP A 961 -3.25 9.55 -15.05
C ASP A 961 -2.85 10.45 -16.24
N PHE A 962 -1.54 10.67 -16.47
CA PHE A 962 -1.05 11.42 -17.63
C PHE A 962 -1.49 10.78 -18.95
N ARG A 963 -1.32 9.46 -19.10
CA ARG A 963 -1.69 8.74 -20.31
C ARG A 963 -3.20 8.79 -20.55
N ASP A 964 -3.99 8.54 -19.52
CA ASP A 964 -5.45 8.46 -19.61
C ASP A 964 -6.10 9.83 -19.85
N SER A 965 -5.56 10.91 -19.28
CA SER A 965 -6.10 12.26 -19.48
C SER A 965 -5.73 12.87 -20.83
N THR A 966 -4.55 12.52 -21.38
CA THR A 966 -4.02 13.15 -22.60
C THR A 966 -4.11 12.30 -23.86
N GLY A 967 -4.14 10.97 -23.72
CA GLY A 967 -3.94 10.04 -24.84
C GLY A 967 -2.49 9.96 -25.36
N LYS A 968 -1.53 10.62 -24.71
CA LYS A 968 -0.11 10.66 -25.08
C LYS A 968 0.62 9.41 -24.59
N GLY A 969 1.64 8.96 -25.33
CA GLY A 969 2.43 7.81 -24.93
C GLY A 969 3.21 8.04 -23.63
N ALA A 970 3.25 7.04 -22.76
CA ALA A 970 4.07 7.03 -21.56
C ALA A 970 4.74 5.66 -21.41
N ALA A 971 6.03 5.61 -21.05
CA ALA A 971 6.72 4.38 -20.71
C ALA A 971 7.79 4.64 -19.64
N MET A 972 8.13 3.61 -18.85
CA MET A 972 9.21 3.69 -17.86
C MET A 972 10.21 2.54 -17.99
N PHE A 973 11.48 2.81 -17.74
CA PHE A 973 12.58 1.85 -17.85
C PHE A 973 13.37 1.74 -16.54
N GLY A 974 13.60 0.50 -16.10
CA GLY A 974 14.49 0.10 -14.99
C GLY A 974 15.58 -0.87 -15.45
N SER A 975 16.61 -1.13 -14.65
CA SER A 975 17.71 -2.05 -15.02
C SER A 975 18.20 -2.95 -13.88
N HIS A 976 18.09 -2.51 -12.63
CA HIS A 976 18.72 -3.15 -11.46
C HIS A 976 18.42 -4.66 -11.30
N ALA A 977 17.26 -5.12 -11.77
CA ALA A 977 16.89 -6.53 -11.73
C ALA A 977 17.58 -7.40 -12.80
N GLN A 978 18.17 -6.80 -13.84
CA GLN A 978 18.95 -7.48 -14.87
C GLN A 978 18.17 -8.57 -15.63
N ILE A 979 16.84 -8.47 -15.63
CA ILE A 979 15.93 -9.42 -16.26
C ILE A 979 15.17 -8.66 -17.34
N ALA A 980 15.44 -8.92 -18.61
CA ALA A 980 14.70 -8.31 -19.70
C ALA A 980 13.22 -8.71 -19.60
N ASP A 981 12.33 -7.77 -19.27
CA ASP A 981 10.91 -8.03 -19.04
C ASP A 981 10.09 -6.78 -19.36
N VAL A 982 8.86 -6.97 -19.85
CA VAL A 982 7.89 -5.90 -20.05
C VAL A 982 6.63 -6.24 -19.28
N HIS A 983 6.27 -5.37 -18.34
CA HIS A 983 4.98 -5.41 -17.66
C HIS A 983 4.15 -4.18 -18.05
N ARG A 984 2.85 -4.37 -18.24
CA ARG A 984 1.91 -3.28 -18.49
C ARG A 984 0.99 -3.11 -17.30
N LEU A 985 0.91 -1.88 -16.78
CA LEU A 985 0.06 -1.53 -15.66
C LEU A 985 -0.81 -0.35 -16.06
N GLU A 986 -2.12 -0.58 -16.06
CA GLU A 986 -3.16 0.40 -16.39
C GLU A 986 -2.81 1.24 -17.65
N GLY A 987 -2.26 0.57 -18.67
CA GLY A 987 -1.95 1.16 -19.96
C GLY A 987 -0.50 1.64 -20.16
N VAL A 988 0.28 1.75 -19.10
CA VAL A 988 1.69 2.17 -19.19
C VAL A 988 2.60 0.93 -19.25
N PRO A 989 3.44 0.79 -20.28
CA PRO A 989 4.52 -0.21 -20.30
C PRO A 989 5.69 0.21 -19.40
N TYR A 990 6.15 -0.74 -18.61
CA TYR A 990 7.34 -0.66 -17.79
C TYR A 990 8.28 -1.78 -18.23
N MET A 991 9.51 -1.42 -18.59
CA MET A 991 10.51 -2.38 -19.01
C MET A 991 11.67 -2.46 -18.03
N VAL A 992 12.04 -3.67 -17.68
CA VAL A 992 13.35 -3.95 -17.09
C VAL A 992 14.33 -4.26 -18.22
N LEU A 993 15.45 -3.52 -18.26
CA LEU A 993 16.51 -3.63 -19.25
C LEU A 993 17.44 -4.81 -18.91
N PRO A 994 18.00 -5.50 -19.92
CA PRO A 994 19.03 -6.51 -19.69
C PRO A 994 20.31 -5.88 -19.15
N SER A 995 21.09 -6.65 -18.38
CA SER A 995 22.46 -6.22 -18.04
C SER A 995 23.34 -6.20 -19.29
N SER A 996 24.24 -5.23 -19.41
CA SER A 996 25.19 -5.18 -20.52
C SER A 996 26.54 -5.83 -20.23
N GLY A 997 26.91 -6.03 -18.96
CA GLY A 997 28.24 -6.54 -18.60
C GLY A 997 28.23 -7.61 -17.54
N LYS A 998 27.68 -7.31 -16.36
CA LYS A 998 27.60 -8.27 -15.26
C LYS A 998 26.70 -9.45 -15.61
N ASP A 999 27.04 -10.63 -15.12
CA ASP A 999 26.18 -11.79 -15.26
C ASP A 999 24.83 -11.59 -14.55
N PRO A 1000 23.70 -11.71 -15.27
CA PRO A 1000 22.38 -11.59 -14.67
C PRO A 1000 22.09 -12.72 -13.69
N TYR A 1001 21.40 -12.39 -12.59
CA TYR A 1001 20.96 -13.40 -11.64
C TYR A 1001 19.68 -14.14 -12.07
N GLY A 1002 18.81 -13.53 -12.89
CA GLY A 1002 17.59 -14.18 -13.39
C GLY A 1002 17.91 -15.36 -14.32
N THR A 1003 16.95 -16.26 -14.56
CA THR A 1003 17.21 -17.44 -15.41
C THR A 1003 17.23 -17.06 -16.90
N PRO A 1004 18.08 -17.72 -17.73
CA PRO A 1004 18.19 -17.42 -19.17
C PRO A 1004 16.88 -17.49 -19.96
N ASP A 1005 15.99 -18.40 -19.60
CA ASP A 1005 14.70 -18.60 -20.25
C ASP A 1005 13.61 -17.60 -19.80
N ARG A 1006 13.94 -16.75 -18.81
CA ARG A 1006 13.07 -15.74 -18.21
C ARG A 1006 13.62 -14.32 -18.31
N GLY A 1007 14.47 -14.04 -19.31
CA GLY A 1007 15.03 -12.70 -19.54
C GLY A 1007 16.35 -12.40 -18.85
N GLY A 1008 16.89 -13.33 -18.04
CA GLY A 1008 18.21 -13.19 -17.43
C GLY A 1008 19.34 -13.49 -18.42
N PHE A 1009 19.67 -12.52 -19.28
CA PHE A 1009 20.77 -12.60 -20.23
C PHE A 1009 21.43 -11.23 -20.44
N THR A 1010 22.68 -11.22 -20.92
CA THR A 1010 23.37 -9.95 -21.23
C THR A 1010 23.02 -9.41 -22.61
N GLY A 1011 22.89 -8.09 -22.74
CA GLY A 1011 22.53 -7.42 -24.00
C GLY A 1011 22.32 -5.92 -23.85
N TRP A 1012 21.69 -5.34 -24.87
CA TRP A 1012 21.27 -3.93 -24.90
C TRP A 1012 19.97 -3.80 -25.70
N VAL A 1013 19.30 -2.65 -25.61
CA VAL A 1013 18.02 -2.44 -26.33
C VAL A 1013 18.12 -1.25 -27.26
N HIS A 1014 17.70 -1.46 -28.51
CA HIS A 1014 17.59 -0.46 -29.56
C HIS A 1014 16.13 -0.07 -29.73
N TRP A 1015 15.82 1.20 -29.58
CA TRP A 1015 14.45 1.71 -29.54
C TRP A 1015 14.12 2.52 -30.79
N SER A 1016 12.87 2.45 -31.24
CA SER A 1016 12.30 3.37 -32.20
C SER A 1016 11.02 4.01 -31.67
N VAL A 1017 10.88 5.30 -31.94
CA VAL A 1017 9.73 6.12 -31.55
C VAL A 1017 9.12 6.75 -32.79
N ASP A 1018 7.80 6.61 -32.98
CA ASP A 1018 7.00 7.39 -33.93
C ASP A 1018 6.14 8.39 -33.14
N PRO A 1019 6.57 9.67 -33.03
CA PRO A 1019 5.93 10.62 -32.14
C PRO A 1019 4.52 11.03 -32.57
N ARG A 1020 4.05 10.64 -33.76
CA ARG A 1020 2.72 11.03 -34.28
C ARG A 1020 1.61 10.05 -33.91
N ARG A 1021 1.97 8.90 -33.35
CA ARG A 1021 1.03 7.86 -32.91
C ARG A 1021 0.61 8.11 -31.47
N ASP A 1022 -0.64 7.82 -31.16
CA ASP A 1022 -1.17 7.97 -29.81
C ASP A 1022 -0.80 6.77 -28.90
N ALA A 1023 -1.14 6.87 -27.62
CA ALA A 1023 -0.83 5.84 -26.62
C ALA A 1023 -1.54 4.49 -26.85
N GLY A 1024 -2.61 4.46 -27.65
CA GLY A 1024 -3.33 3.25 -28.04
C GLY A 1024 -2.71 2.55 -29.25
N GLU A 1025 -1.87 3.25 -30.00
CA GLU A 1025 -1.13 2.75 -31.15
C GLU A 1025 0.30 2.30 -30.76
N GLN A 1026 1.00 1.63 -31.69
CA GLN A 1026 2.40 1.24 -31.50
C GLN A 1026 3.31 2.45 -31.78
N TRP A 1027 3.46 3.36 -30.81
CA TRP A 1027 4.31 4.55 -30.89
C TRP A 1027 5.77 4.29 -30.48
N LEU A 1028 6.01 3.27 -29.65
CA LEU A 1028 7.33 2.87 -29.16
C LEU A 1028 7.56 1.38 -29.43
N GLU A 1029 8.73 1.00 -29.93
CA GLU A 1029 9.12 -0.40 -30.15
C GLU A 1029 10.61 -0.61 -29.84
N GLY A 1030 10.94 -1.73 -29.22
CA GLY A 1030 12.28 -2.10 -28.80
C GLY A 1030 12.77 -3.38 -29.47
N GLU A 1031 14.05 -3.39 -29.84
CA GLU A 1031 14.79 -4.55 -30.32
C GLU A 1031 15.79 -4.94 -29.23
N VAL A 1032 15.52 -6.06 -28.54
CA VAL A 1032 16.37 -6.57 -27.46
C VAL A 1032 17.49 -7.42 -28.06
N ARG A 1033 18.69 -6.85 -28.09
CA ARG A 1033 19.88 -7.44 -28.70
C ARG A 1033 20.73 -8.15 -27.65
N ALA A 1034 20.47 -9.44 -27.44
CA ALA A 1034 21.29 -10.26 -26.56
C ALA A 1034 22.68 -10.53 -27.17
N PHE A 1035 23.71 -10.50 -26.33
CA PHE A 1035 25.08 -10.81 -26.74
C PHE A 1035 25.30 -12.31 -26.89
N ALA A 1036 25.94 -12.68 -28.00
CA ALA A 1036 26.23 -14.06 -28.38
C ALA A 1036 27.71 -14.23 -28.72
N GLN A 1037 28.29 -15.35 -28.30
CA GLN A 1037 29.58 -15.85 -28.80
C GLN A 1037 29.37 -16.89 -29.91
N SER A 1038 28.26 -17.63 -29.86
CA SER A 1038 27.85 -18.63 -30.85
C SER A 1038 26.32 -18.77 -30.86
N VAL A 1039 25.78 -19.28 -31.98
CA VAL A 1039 24.35 -19.55 -32.16
C VAL A 1039 24.18 -21.01 -32.59
N THR A 1040 23.25 -21.71 -31.95
CA THR A 1040 22.76 -23.03 -32.37
C THR A 1040 21.35 -22.86 -32.91
N LEU A 1041 21.09 -23.41 -34.08
CA LEU A 1041 19.79 -23.36 -34.75
C LEU A 1041 19.33 -24.79 -35.06
N ASP A 1042 18.18 -25.16 -34.50
CA ASP A 1042 17.54 -26.46 -34.66
C ASP A 1042 16.43 -26.35 -35.70
N THR A 1043 16.59 -27.09 -36.80
CA THR A 1043 15.62 -27.15 -37.90
C THR A 1043 15.43 -28.60 -38.34
N PRO A 1044 14.26 -28.99 -38.87
CA PRO A 1044 14.15 -30.25 -39.59
C PRO A 1044 15.02 -30.23 -40.86
N ASP A 1045 15.58 -31.38 -41.25
CA ASP A 1045 16.31 -31.50 -42.53
C ASP A 1045 15.39 -31.33 -43.74
N SER A 1046 14.12 -31.72 -43.60
CA SER A 1046 13.09 -31.60 -44.64
C SER A 1046 11.68 -31.42 -44.07
N LEU A 1047 10.80 -30.78 -44.85
CA LEU A 1047 9.40 -30.52 -44.51
C LEU A 1047 8.51 -30.79 -45.73
N LYS A 1048 7.32 -31.37 -45.57
CA LYS A 1048 6.42 -31.56 -46.73
C LYS A 1048 5.62 -30.28 -47.01
N VAL A 1049 5.24 -30.06 -48.26
CA VAL A 1049 4.33 -28.96 -48.64
C VAL A 1049 3.06 -29.01 -47.78
N ASN A 1050 2.68 -27.87 -47.21
CA ASN A 1050 1.60 -27.65 -46.25
C ASN A 1050 1.81 -28.23 -44.84
N GLU A 1051 2.96 -28.84 -44.53
CA GLU A 1051 3.37 -29.09 -43.14
C GLU A 1051 4.04 -27.85 -42.53
N THR A 1052 4.04 -27.82 -41.20
CA THR A 1052 4.68 -26.78 -40.38
C THR A 1052 5.71 -27.41 -39.46
N ALA A 1053 6.79 -26.70 -39.17
CA ALA A 1053 7.74 -27.08 -38.13
C ALA A 1053 8.08 -25.86 -37.29
N GLN A 1054 8.11 -26.03 -35.96
CA GLN A 1054 8.61 -24.99 -35.07
C GLN A 1054 10.14 -25.07 -35.06
N LEU A 1055 10.78 -23.93 -35.30
CA LEU A 1055 12.23 -23.78 -35.22
C LEU A 1055 12.60 -23.41 -33.78
N SER A 1056 13.72 -23.94 -33.30
CA SER A 1056 14.26 -23.65 -31.98
C SER A 1056 15.77 -23.44 -32.05
N GLY A 1057 16.38 -23.16 -30.92
CA GLY A 1057 17.81 -23.02 -30.80
C GLY A 1057 18.18 -22.15 -29.61
N SER A 1058 19.44 -21.82 -29.51
CA SER A 1058 19.99 -21.04 -28.40
C SER A 1058 21.24 -20.30 -28.81
N ILE A 1059 21.52 -19.20 -28.12
CA ILE A 1059 22.86 -18.60 -28.12
C ILE A 1059 23.65 -19.10 -26.92
N VAL A 1060 24.97 -19.10 -27.05
CA VAL A 1060 25.86 -19.11 -25.88
C VAL A 1060 26.35 -17.69 -25.68
N GLN A 1061 26.28 -17.17 -24.46
CA GLN A 1061 26.76 -15.83 -24.14
C GLN A 1061 28.24 -15.86 -23.74
N PRO A 1062 29.00 -14.79 -24.05
CA PRO A 1062 30.30 -14.58 -23.45
C PRO A 1062 30.17 -14.14 -21.98
N GLU A 1063 31.26 -14.31 -21.22
CA GLU A 1063 31.42 -13.75 -19.87
C GLU A 1063 32.21 -12.43 -20.01
N GLY A 1064 31.49 -11.31 -20.00
CA GLY A 1064 32.02 -10.03 -20.48
C GLY A 1064 32.43 -10.11 -21.95
N VAL A 1065 33.73 -10.01 -22.22
CA VAL A 1065 34.32 -10.22 -23.57
C VAL A 1065 35.06 -11.55 -23.73
N SER A 1066 35.06 -12.39 -22.69
CA SER A 1066 35.70 -13.71 -22.66
C SER A 1066 34.71 -14.82 -23.02
N ALA A 1067 35.20 -16.02 -23.28
CA ALA A 1067 34.33 -17.17 -23.56
C ALA A 1067 33.46 -17.51 -22.33
N GLY A 1068 32.15 -17.56 -22.52
CA GLY A 1068 31.18 -17.91 -21.49
C GLY A 1068 30.48 -19.24 -21.76
N THR A 1069 29.59 -19.61 -20.83
CA THR A 1069 28.89 -20.91 -20.84
C THR A 1069 27.37 -20.78 -20.76
N ARG A 1070 26.84 -19.57 -20.56
CA ARG A 1070 25.41 -19.32 -20.38
C ARG A 1070 24.66 -19.55 -21.68
N VAL A 1071 23.66 -20.44 -21.65
CA VAL A 1071 22.83 -20.79 -22.81
C VAL A 1071 21.48 -20.07 -22.71
N VAL A 1072 21.14 -19.27 -23.71
CA VAL A 1072 19.90 -18.48 -23.75
C VAL A 1072 19.07 -18.93 -24.95
N PRO A 1073 17.79 -19.30 -24.78
CA PRO A 1073 16.96 -19.78 -25.89
C PRO A 1073 16.65 -18.67 -26.90
N LEU A 1074 16.58 -19.02 -28.19
CA LEU A 1074 16.20 -18.10 -29.28
C LEU A 1074 14.68 -17.83 -29.24
N ARG A 1075 14.23 -16.96 -28.32
CA ARG A 1075 12.84 -16.51 -28.15
C ARG A 1075 12.76 -15.24 -27.31
N TYR A 1076 11.56 -14.65 -27.25
CA TYR A 1076 11.20 -13.59 -26.30
C TYR A 1076 11.72 -13.90 -24.89
N PRO A 1077 12.30 -12.92 -24.17
CA PRO A 1077 12.27 -11.48 -24.44
C PRO A 1077 13.39 -10.96 -25.37
N MET A 1078 14.25 -11.84 -25.91
CA MET A 1078 15.20 -11.45 -26.96
C MET A 1078 14.49 -11.31 -28.31
N SER A 1079 14.81 -10.25 -29.05
CA SER A 1079 14.44 -10.12 -30.46
C SER A 1079 15.32 -11.04 -31.30
N VAL A 1080 14.71 -11.86 -32.16
CA VAL A 1080 15.44 -12.87 -32.95
C VAL A 1080 15.46 -12.46 -34.41
N ALA A 1081 16.60 -11.95 -34.89
CA ALA A 1081 16.73 -11.50 -36.27
C ALA A 1081 16.79 -12.68 -37.26
N TRP A 1082 15.61 -13.05 -37.78
CA TRP A 1082 15.45 -14.08 -38.80
C TRP A 1082 15.75 -13.52 -40.20
N SER A 1083 16.45 -14.29 -41.02
CA SER A 1083 16.68 -14.00 -42.44
C SER A 1083 16.81 -15.32 -43.22
N GLY A 1084 17.07 -15.28 -44.51
CA GLY A 1084 17.21 -16.50 -45.29
C GLY A 1084 17.41 -16.30 -46.78
N SER A 1085 17.28 -17.40 -47.54
CA SER A 1085 17.34 -17.37 -49.00
C SER A 1085 16.19 -16.55 -49.59
N SER A 1086 16.33 -16.13 -50.86
CA SER A 1086 15.28 -15.41 -51.60
C SER A 1086 13.96 -16.16 -51.70
N ASP A 1087 13.93 -17.46 -51.42
CA ASP A 1087 12.74 -18.31 -51.44
C ASP A 1087 12.04 -18.41 -50.08
N LEU A 1088 12.63 -17.87 -49.01
CA LEU A 1088 11.99 -17.67 -47.72
C LEU A 1088 11.18 -16.37 -47.73
N ALA A 1089 10.00 -16.41 -47.12
CA ALA A 1089 9.33 -15.22 -46.62
C ALA A 1089 9.40 -15.20 -45.10
N ILE A 1090 9.39 -14.01 -44.51
CA ILE A 1090 9.27 -13.80 -43.07
C ILE A 1090 8.05 -12.92 -42.85
N GLY A 1091 7.22 -13.29 -41.88
CA GLY A 1091 6.03 -12.53 -41.53
C GLY A 1091 4.97 -13.40 -40.89
N SER A 1092 4.14 -12.77 -40.07
CA SER A 1092 3.16 -13.47 -39.23
C SER A 1092 1.75 -13.39 -39.79
N GLY A 1093 0.96 -14.42 -39.50
CA GLY A 1093 -0.47 -14.46 -39.81
C GLY A 1093 -0.85 -14.75 -41.27
N LYS A 1094 -2.16 -14.91 -41.49
CA LYS A 1094 -2.74 -15.40 -42.76
C LYS A 1094 -2.38 -14.53 -43.97
N ALA A 1095 -2.40 -13.21 -43.82
CA ALA A 1095 -2.11 -12.29 -44.91
C ALA A 1095 -0.66 -12.43 -45.42
N ALA A 1096 0.30 -12.62 -44.52
CA ALA A 1096 1.70 -12.85 -44.86
C ALA A 1096 1.88 -14.19 -45.59
N ILE A 1097 1.22 -15.25 -45.11
CA ILE A 1097 1.21 -16.56 -45.77
C ILE A 1097 0.64 -16.46 -47.19
N ASP A 1098 -0.51 -15.80 -47.36
CA ASP A 1098 -1.16 -15.64 -48.66
C ASP A 1098 -0.29 -14.80 -49.63
N ALA A 1099 0.38 -13.76 -49.12
CA ALA A 1099 1.34 -12.97 -49.89
C ALA A 1099 2.56 -13.79 -50.32
N ALA A 1100 3.11 -14.62 -49.42
CA ALA A 1100 4.22 -15.50 -49.73
C ALA A 1100 3.84 -16.54 -50.79
N ARG A 1101 2.63 -17.12 -50.72
CA ARG A 1101 2.09 -18.02 -51.75
C ARG A 1101 1.97 -17.32 -53.11
N ARG A 1102 1.41 -16.10 -53.15
CA ARG A 1102 1.31 -15.31 -54.40
C ARG A 1102 2.67 -14.99 -55.01
N LYS A 1103 3.69 -14.74 -54.17
CA LYS A 1103 5.07 -14.49 -54.59
C LYS A 1103 5.84 -15.77 -54.95
N GLY A 1104 5.22 -16.95 -54.92
CA GLY A 1104 5.86 -18.23 -55.27
C GLY A 1104 6.93 -18.69 -54.29
N LYS A 1105 6.91 -18.22 -53.04
CA LYS A 1105 7.90 -18.56 -52.01
C LYS A 1105 7.84 -20.05 -51.67
N VAL A 1106 8.99 -20.63 -51.32
CA VAL A 1106 9.11 -22.05 -50.92
C VAL A 1106 8.56 -22.27 -49.52
N ALA A 1107 8.86 -21.36 -48.59
CA ALA A 1107 8.37 -21.40 -47.22
C ALA A 1107 8.18 -19.99 -46.65
N ILE A 1108 7.43 -19.88 -45.56
CA ILE A 1108 7.32 -18.67 -44.75
C ILE A 1108 7.60 -19.00 -43.28
N LEU A 1109 8.42 -18.18 -42.61
CA LEU A 1109 8.66 -18.25 -41.18
C LEU A 1109 7.88 -17.16 -40.45
N ASP A 1110 7.05 -17.57 -39.50
CA ASP A 1110 6.41 -16.68 -38.55
C ASP A 1110 7.37 -16.46 -37.36
N PRO A 1111 7.98 -15.26 -37.20
CA PRO A 1111 8.99 -15.02 -36.17
C PRO A 1111 8.46 -15.12 -34.74
N ARG A 1112 7.18 -14.75 -34.53
CA ARG A 1112 6.53 -14.74 -33.21
C ARG A 1112 6.33 -16.15 -32.66
N THR A 1113 5.83 -17.05 -33.50
CA THR A 1113 5.60 -18.45 -33.13
C THR A 1113 6.81 -19.34 -33.40
N ARG A 1114 7.79 -18.82 -34.16
CA ARG A 1114 8.94 -19.53 -34.74
C ARG A 1114 8.51 -20.68 -35.65
N THR A 1115 7.34 -20.57 -36.28
CA THR A 1115 6.77 -21.64 -37.10
C THR A 1115 7.12 -21.43 -38.57
N LEU A 1116 7.87 -22.36 -39.14
CA LEU A 1116 8.12 -22.45 -40.57
C LEU A 1116 6.96 -23.21 -41.24
N THR A 1117 6.30 -22.59 -42.20
CA THR A 1117 5.25 -23.20 -43.03
C THR A 1117 5.76 -23.46 -44.44
N ALA A 1118 5.77 -24.71 -44.88
CA ALA A 1118 6.14 -25.08 -46.24
C ALA A 1118 5.02 -24.78 -47.23
N LEU A 1119 5.32 -24.02 -48.29
CA LEU A 1119 4.34 -23.53 -49.26
C LEU A 1119 4.47 -24.21 -50.64
N ASN A 1120 5.70 -24.32 -51.15
CA ASN A 1120 6.01 -24.88 -52.46
C ASN A 1120 7.24 -25.78 -52.37
N ARG A 1121 7.39 -26.72 -53.31
CA ARG A 1121 8.61 -27.54 -53.39
C ARG A 1121 9.83 -26.69 -53.70
N GLY A 1122 10.94 -26.99 -53.06
CA GLY A 1122 12.19 -26.28 -53.27
C GLY A 1122 13.13 -26.43 -52.09
N THR A 1123 14.13 -25.57 -52.04
CA THR A 1123 15.09 -25.49 -50.94
C THR A 1123 14.98 -24.11 -50.33
N VAL A 1124 15.00 -24.04 -49.01
CA VAL A 1124 15.02 -22.76 -48.29
C VAL A 1124 16.15 -22.76 -47.27
N THR A 1125 16.89 -21.65 -47.20
CA THR A 1125 17.86 -21.43 -46.12
C THR A 1125 17.24 -20.48 -45.12
N VAL A 1126 17.31 -20.85 -43.84
CA VAL A 1126 16.91 -20.01 -42.71
C VAL A 1126 18.18 -19.64 -41.95
N SER A 1127 18.30 -18.36 -41.61
CA SER A 1127 19.44 -17.79 -40.91
C SER A 1127 18.97 -17.03 -39.67
N VAL A 1128 19.73 -17.15 -38.59
CA VAL A 1128 19.55 -16.36 -37.36
C VAL A 1128 20.81 -15.54 -37.13
N THR A 1129 20.63 -14.26 -36.82
CA THR A 1129 21.70 -13.33 -36.50
C THR A 1129 21.52 -12.78 -35.08
N ASN A 1130 22.58 -12.81 -34.29
CA ASN A 1130 22.62 -12.22 -32.93
C ASN A 1130 23.82 -11.29 -32.79
N GLU A 1131 23.71 -10.35 -31.85
CA GLU A 1131 24.77 -9.39 -31.58
C GLU A 1131 26.01 -10.10 -31.02
N SER A 1132 27.20 -9.82 -31.57
CA SER A 1132 28.42 -10.41 -31.00
C SER A 1132 28.83 -9.66 -29.73
N MET A 1133 29.57 -10.29 -28.84
CA MET A 1133 30.36 -9.55 -27.84
C MET A 1133 31.78 -10.11 -27.80
N ARG A 1134 32.69 -9.32 -28.39
CA ARG A 1134 34.12 -9.57 -28.54
C ARG A 1134 34.88 -8.30 -28.14
N PRO A 1135 36.13 -8.40 -27.66
CA PRO A 1135 36.96 -7.24 -27.43
C PRO A 1135 37.04 -6.37 -28.70
N TYR A 1136 36.87 -5.07 -28.56
CA TYR A 1136 36.98 -4.16 -29.69
C TYR A 1136 38.45 -3.98 -30.10
N THR A 1137 38.79 -4.47 -31.30
CA THR A 1137 40.11 -4.25 -31.92
C THR A 1137 40.00 -3.34 -33.15
N ASP A 1138 38.93 -3.52 -33.92
CA ASP A 1138 38.59 -2.79 -35.14
C ASP A 1138 37.10 -3.02 -35.48
N ASP A 1139 36.60 -2.42 -36.56
CA ASP A 1139 35.20 -2.57 -36.99
C ASP A 1139 34.81 -4.02 -37.34
N ALA A 1140 35.76 -4.88 -37.71
CA ALA A 1140 35.47 -6.28 -38.02
C ALA A 1140 35.10 -7.07 -36.75
N SER A 1141 35.65 -6.69 -35.58
CA SER A 1141 35.30 -7.28 -34.28
C SER A 1141 33.83 -7.08 -33.90
N LEU A 1142 33.19 -6.04 -34.44
CA LEU A 1142 31.79 -5.65 -34.20
C LEU A 1142 30.78 -6.50 -35.01
N ALA A 1143 31.22 -7.26 -36.02
CA ALA A 1143 30.32 -8.05 -36.86
C ALA A 1143 29.40 -8.98 -36.02
N PRO A 1144 28.12 -9.17 -36.37
CA PRO A 1144 27.25 -10.05 -35.62
C PRO A 1144 27.61 -11.54 -35.82
N ILE A 1145 27.01 -12.42 -35.02
CA ILE A 1145 27.12 -13.88 -35.18
C ILE A 1145 25.91 -14.38 -35.97
N THR A 1146 26.14 -14.98 -37.14
CA THR A 1146 25.07 -15.55 -37.98
C THR A 1146 25.26 -17.06 -38.15
N THR A 1147 24.17 -17.82 -37.96
CA THR A 1147 24.10 -19.26 -38.25
C THR A 1147 23.00 -19.53 -39.26
N SER A 1148 23.26 -20.39 -40.24
CA SER A 1148 22.31 -20.74 -41.31
C SER A 1148 22.08 -22.26 -41.40
N LYS A 1149 20.84 -22.66 -41.67
CA LYS A 1149 20.45 -24.05 -41.94
C LYS A 1149 19.60 -24.12 -43.20
N THR A 1150 19.79 -25.17 -43.98
CA THR A 1150 19.07 -25.38 -45.24
C THR A 1150 18.08 -26.52 -45.08
N ILE A 1151 16.82 -26.26 -45.46
CA ILE A 1151 15.67 -27.15 -45.28
C ILE A 1151 15.12 -27.51 -46.66
N GLN A 1152 14.88 -28.80 -46.90
CA GLN A 1152 14.29 -29.27 -48.15
C GLN A 1152 12.76 -29.36 -48.06
N VAL A 1153 12.05 -28.69 -48.97
CA VAL A 1153 10.59 -28.79 -49.06
C VAL A 1153 10.18 -29.81 -50.14
N VAL A 1154 9.62 -30.93 -49.69
CA VAL A 1154 9.27 -32.10 -50.53
C VAL A 1154 7.76 -32.23 -50.73
N ARG A 1155 7.28 -33.05 -51.68
CA ARG A 1155 5.82 -33.31 -51.80
C ARG A 1155 5.36 -34.18 -50.63
N GLY A 1156 4.15 -33.91 -50.15
CA GLY A 1156 3.36 -34.90 -49.43
C GLY A 1156 3.11 -36.14 -50.32
N LYS A 1157 3.07 -37.32 -49.70
CA LYS A 1157 2.68 -38.55 -50.40
C LYS A 1157 1.26 -38.47 -50.93
#